data_AF-A0A671WDA9-F1
#
_entry.id   AF-A0A671WDA9-F1
#
_cell.length_a   1.000
_cell.length_b   1.000
_cell.length_c   1.000
_cell.angle_alpha   90.00
_cell.angle_beta   90.00
_cell.angle_gamma   90.00
#
_symmetry.space_group_name_H-M   'P 1'
#
loop_
_entity.id
_entity.type
_entity.pdbx_description
1 polymer ?
#
loop_
_entity_poly.entity_id
_entity_poly.type
_entity_poly.pdbx_seq_one_letter_code
_entity_poly.pdbx_strand_id
1 'polypeptide(L)'
;MGVQGLTTYVEGNRRFLQDVRFRDSRLVIDGCSLYFRLYFNHGLDQQHGGDYDVFACLLTQFLSALAACNIQPYVVLDGGVDPSDKKLATLRQRLQSKIRDADALSHGRNGSVLPILTRDVFIQVLVQRGIPLVQCPFEADREIACLAHQWKCPVLTNDSDFYIFDLPGGYLPLNFFQWTNLNGKACQRYISARCYTTNGLCRWFGGMNQDLLPLCAVLTGNDYGAPKDAETLLGLLDVSAVGRGGGRGKASVSRIEGLLLWLSSFSSSAEALQEVSRLMGEGGGGGGGRGRRGQKGGLSSQLWACMQEYHISPQSSLACWFSGGKAAPGGRLSGLNDCLSLAAAQGLLAPLVVDAAVMRRVMLIPQVENSKLASSHCSARAIRQAVYGILLQRGQDVQAQDMRAQENISRGMRGGRGRGGRNIILPSQQGVSVAAGAGAVQAEGCSVAVCVEEYDRLDLNLKKNQVEAHLPRTPLSLDTLSQAPVAARLGVLLEVLGIKESALAAVPLHLRLAVAVTGFWLREIIPTPSKLHLQALVLGMVYGELSWNNQPGATHNQHGEHSVRSGMDRLRMRPGERRGLDIGAAHSFSQWQACLWSALSLNQLLLLPMPEPHLSWLFSGTLVHGLLRHLKGGQPAEALLVGSPFSSQLFFSLLDAVRNCSSKSHPPSAAAGRRRRGGGRGRRGRGGRGARGSRGGGGRGTEEINNRFALLMSEEEFDDEY
;
A
#
# COMPACT_ATOMS: atom_id res chain seq x y z
N MET A 1 11.00 -12.42 3.76
CA MET A 1 11.66 -11.13 3.62
C MET A 1 13.12 -11.44 3.86
N GLY A 2 14.01 -10.97 2.97
CA GLY A 2 15.42 -11.35 2.93
C GLY A 2 15.71 -12.74 2.39
N VAL A 3 16.95 -13.20 2.61
CA VAL A 3 17.51 -14.50 2.20
C VAL A 3 16.59 -15.71 2.47
N GLN A 4 16.32 -16.48 1.41
CA GLN A 4 15.46 -17.67 1.43
C GLN A 4 15.99 -18.76 2.39
N GLY A 5 15.13 -19.27 3.26
CA GLY A 5 15.45 -20.36 4.19
C GLY A 5 16.38 -20.02 5.36
N LEU A 6 17.05 -18.87 5.34
CA LEU A 6 18.06 -18.49 6.34
C LEU A 6 17.48 -18.31 7.75
N THR A 7 16.28 -17.73 7.89
CA THR A 7 15.57 -17.66 9.17
C THR A 7 15.37 -19.04 9.78
N THR A 8 14.86 -20.00 9.01
CA THR A 8 14.61 -21.37 9.47
C THR A 8 15.92 -22.06 9.89
N TYR A 9 17.00 -21.85 9.12
CA TYR A 9 18.30 -22.41 9.43
C TYR A 9 18.91 -21.83 10.72
N VAL A 10 18.92 -20.51 10.87
CA VAL A 10 19.55 -19.86 12.04
C VAL A 10 18.72 -20.08 13.30
N GLU A 11 17.40 -19.88 13.24
CA GLU A 11 16.52 -19.98 14.42
C GLU A 11 16.27 -21.42 14.88
N GLY A 12 16.33 -22.39 13.96
CA GLY A 12 16.33 -23.82 14.31
C GLY A 12 17.58 -24.23 15.10
N ASN A 13 18.70 -23.54 14.89
CA ASN A 13 19.99 -23.82 15.51
C ASN A 13 20.25 -22.90 16.72
N ARG A 14 19.79 -23.33 17.92
CA ARG A 14 19.98 -22.61 19.20
C ARG A 14 21.43 -22.18 19.52
N ARG A 15 22.43 -22.74 18.84
CA ARG A 15 23.86 -22.44 19.00
C ARG A 15 24.30 -21.11 18.36
N PHE A 16 23.53 -20.58 17.41
CA PHE A 16 23.83 -19.33 16.72
C PHE A 16 23.22 -18.09 17.40
N LEU A 17 22.34 -18.31 18.39
CA LEU A 17 21.61 -17.29 19.11
C LEU A 17 21.98 -17.31 20.59
N GLN A 18 22.40 -16.17 21.13
CA GLN A 18 22.75 -16.02 22.55
C GLN A 18 21.56 -15.44 23.31
N ASP A 19 21.14 -16.08 24.40
CA ASP A 19 20.09 -15.52 25.27
C ASP A 19 20.62 -14.28 26.01
N VAL A 20 19.91 -13.15 25.92
CA VAL A 20 20.31 -11.84 26.48
C VAL A 20 19.21 -11.23 27.35
N ARG A 21 19.64 -10.46 28.36
CA ARG A 21 18.77 -9.67 29.24
C ARG A 21 18.79 -8.20 28.81
N PHE A 22 17.93 -7.85 27.86
CA PHE A 22 18.01 -6.56 27.16
C PHE A 22 17.35 -5.42 27.94
N ARG A 23 18.12 -4.35 28.21
CA ARG A 23 17.75 -3.12 28.93
C ARG A 23 18.86 -2.07 28.74
N ASP A 24 18.61 -0.82 29.18
CA ASP A 24 19.59 0.29 29.21
C ASP A 24 20.34 0.54 27.89
N SER A 25 19.64 0.46 26.75
CA SER A 25 20.27 0.46 25.43
C SER A 25 19.46 1.22 24.38
N ARG A 26 20.14 1.74 23.36
CA ARG A 26 19.49 2.15 22.12
C ARG A 26 19.04 0.89 21.37
N LEU A 27 17.96 1.01 20.62
CA LEU A 27 17.45 -0.05 19.77
C LEU A 27 17.01 0.54 18.43
N VAL A 28 17.63 0.13 17.33
CA VAL A 28 17.09 0.45 16.00
C VAL A 28 16.02 -0.57 15.68
N ILE A 29 14.87 -0.11 15.22
CA ILE A 29 13.70 -0.94 14.94
C ILE A 29 13.34 -0.79 13.47
N ASP A 30 13.27 -1.92 12.77
CA ASP A 30 12.56 -2.03 11.51
C ASP A 30 11.05 -1.91 11.78
N GLY A 31 10.50 -0.74 11.45
CA GLY A 31 9.10 -0.41 11.69
C GLY A 31 8.15 -1.27 10.86
N CYS A 32 8.54 -1.62 9.63
CA CYS A 32 7.74 -2.44 8.73
C CYS A 32 7.56 -3.85 9.31
N SER A 33 8.66 -4.49 9.65
CA SER A 33 8.66 -5.80 10.28
C SER A 33 7.97 -5.79 11.65
N LEU A 34 8.16 -4.72 12.45
CA LEU A 34 7.47 -4.59 13.74
C LEU A 34 5.94 -4.54 13.60
N TYR A 35 5.36 -3.68 12.75
CA TYR A 35 3.89 -3.61 12.67
C TYR A 35 3.28 -4.88 12.08
N PHE A 36 3.92 -5.50 11.07
CA PHE A 36 3.46 -6.78 10.52
C PHE A 36 3.48 -7.87 11.61
N ARG A 37 4.56 -7.92 12.41
CA ARG A 37 4.70 -8.86 13.50
C ARG A 37 3.67 -8.64 14.61
N LEU A 38 3.51 -7.41 15.09
CA LEU A 38 2.54 -7.10 16.14
C LEU A 38 1.13 -7.47 15.69
N TYR A 39 0.75 -7.15 14.45
CA TYR A 39 -0.59 -7.41 13.94
C TYR A 39 -0.92 -8.91 13.83
N PHE A 40 -0.06 -9.69 13.17
CA PHE A 40 -0.37 -11.10 12.89
C PHE A 40 -0.16 -12.04 14.08
N ASN A 41 0.68 -11.70 15.06
CA ASN A 41 0.99 -12.59 16.19
C ASN A 41 0.16 -12.37 17.45
N HIS A 42 -0.71 -11.35 17.51
CA HIS A 42 -1.53 -11.05 18.71
C HIS A 42 -3.03 -11.18 18.47
N GLY A 43 -3.44 -11.91 17.42
CA GLY A 43 -4.85 -12.26 17.19
C GLY A 43 -5.75 -11.07 16.81
N LEU A 44 -5.19 -10.00 16.25
CA LEU A 44 -5.97 -8.86 15.78
C LEU A 44 -6.83 -9.24 14.57
N ASP A 45 -8.00 -8.61 14.45
CA ASP A 45 -8.94 -8.89 13.37
C ASP A 45 -8.34 -8.53 11.99
N GLN A 46 -8.52 -9.42 11.03
CA GLN A 46 -8.13 -9.22 9.63
C GLN A 46 -9.35 -9.23 8.68
N GLN A 47 -10.52 -9.71 9.12
CA GLN A 47 -11.66 -9.97 8.25
C GLN A 47 -12.59 -8.76 8.08
N HIS A 48 -12.64 -7.87 9.07
CA HIS A 48 -13.58 -6.75 9.15
C HIS A 48 -12.92 -5.41 8.80
N GLY A 49 -11.73 -5.46 8.19
CA GLY A 49 -10.98 -4.26 7.79
C GLY A 49 -10.20 -3.58 8.91
N GLY A 50 -9.96 -4.27 10.04
CA GLY A 50 -9.01 -3.87 11.07
C GLY A 50 -9.59 -3.19 12.30
N ASP A 51 -9.07 -3.56 13.47
CA ASP A 51 -9.37 -2.93 14.76
C ASP A 51 -8.20 -2.03 15.19
N TYR A 52 -8.22 -0.80 14.67
CA TYR A 52 -7.11 0.15 14.83
C TYR A 52 -6.93 0.66 16.26
N ASP A 53 -7.99 0.65 17.08
CA ASP A 53 -7.94 0.93 18.52
C ASP A 53 -7.18 -0.16 19.28
N VAL A 54 -7.47 -1.43 18.98
CA VAL A 54 -6.80 -2.58 19.62
C VAL A 54 -5.33 -2.64 19.17
N PHE A 55 -5.04 -2.38 17.90
CA PHE A 55 -3.66 -2.27 17.40
C PHE A 55 -2.88 -1.14 18.06
N ALA A 56 -3.47 0.06 18.19
CA ALA A 56 -2.84 1.18 18.86
C ALA A 56 -2.58 0.90 20.36
N CYS A 57 -3.49 0.21 21.03
CA CYS A 57 -3.31 -0.26 22.41
C CYS A 57 -2.14 -1.24 22.52
N LEU A 58 -2.07 -2.25 21.65
CA LEU A 58 -0.99 -3.24 21.60
C LEU A 58 0.39 -2.58 21.37
N LEU A 59 0.49 -1.67 20.40
CA LEU A 59 1.70 -0.91 20.12
C LEU A 59 2.09 -0.01 21.31
N THR A 60 1.11 0.60 21.97
CA THR A 60 1.34 1.40 23.18
C THR A 60 1.89 0.54 24.32
N GLN A 61 1.42 -0.70 24.48
CA GLN A 61 1.97 -1.65 25.46
C GLN A 61 3.40 -2.05 25.11
N PHE A 62 3.70 -2.37 23.84
CA PHE A 62 5.06 -2.66 23.37
C PHE A 62 6.04 -1.52 23.67
N LEU A 63 5.68 -0.28 23.31
CA LEU A 63 6.52 0.91 23.60
C LEU A 63 6.68 1.16 25.10
N SER A 64 5.64 0.89 25.90
CA SER A 64 5.71 0.98 27.36
C SER A 64 6.62 -0.08 27.97
N ALA A 65 6.69 -1.28 27.37
CA ALA A 65 7.61 -2.33 27.77
C ALA A 65 9.08 -1.95 27.51
N LEU A 66 9.37 -1.33 26.36
CA LEU A 66 10.70 -0.76 26.07
C LEU A 66 11.09 0.32 27.09
N ALA A 67 10.19 1.28 27.34
CA ALA A 67 10.42 2.36 28.30
C ALA A 67 10.64 1.83 29.74
N ALA A 68 9.87 0.82 30.16
CA ALA A 68 10.03 0.17 31.47
C ALA A 68 11.38 -0.56 31.64
N CYS A 69 12.09 -0.83 30.55
CA CYS A 69 13.43 -1.41 30.52
C CYS A 69 14.53 -0.39 30.17
N ASN A 70 14.21 0.92 30.15
CA ASN A 70 15.12 1.99 29.77
C ASN A 70 15.75 1.77 28.37
N ILE A 71 14.96 1.25 27.44
CA ILE A 71 15.35 1.08 26.05
C ILE A 71 14.91 2.31 25.25
N GLN A 72 15.80 2.86 24.43
CA GLN A 72 15.55 4.01 23.56
C GLN A 72 15.31 3.52 22.12
N PRO A 73 14.06 3.37 21.66
CA PRO A 73 13.74 2.95 20.31
C PRO A 73 13.95 4.08 19.29
N TYR A 74 14.50 3.72 18.13
CA TYR A 74 14.59 4.56 16.93
C TYR A 74 14.01 3.76 15.77
N VAL A 75 12.89 4.21 15.22
CA VAL A 75 12.14 3.45 14.20
C VAL A 75 12.54 3.92 12.80
N VAL A 76 12.83 2.97 11.92
CA VAL A 76 13.08 3.23 10.50
C VAL A 76 12.01 2.49 9.69
N LEU A 77 11.40 3.15 8.72
CA LEU A 77 10.35 2.62 7.85
C LEU A 77 10.80 2.63 6.40
N ASP A 78 10.39 1.62 5.62
CA ASP A 78 10.47 1.69 4.17
C ASP A 78 9.57 2.84 3.64
N GLY A 79 10.00 3.44 2.54
CA GLY A 79 9.24 4.42 1.78
C GLY A 79 8.54 3.80 0.58
N GLY A 80 8.88 4.30 -0.61
CA GLY A 80 8.35 3.82 -1.88
C GLY A 80 9.07 2.58 -2.44
N VAL A 81 8.64 2.13 -3.60
CA VAL A 81 9.26 1.03 -4.35
C VAL A 81 10.56 1.49 -5.01
N ASP A 82 11.64 0.72 -4.83
CA ASP A 82 12.94 0.99 -5.44
C ASP A 82 12.86 1.12 -6.98
N PRO A 83 13.51 2.15 -7.58
CA PRO A 83 13.35 2.46 -8.99
C PRO A 83 14.13 1.58 -9.98
N SER A 84 14.95 0.65 -9.51
CA SER A 84 15.72 -0.24 -10.37
C SER A 84 14.93 -1.45 -10.89
N ASP A 85 13.64 -1.56 -10.52
CA ASP A 85 12.73 -2.68 -10.82
C ASP A 85 13.20 -4.07 -10.33
N LYS A 86 14.34 -4.18 -9.62
CA LYS A 86 14.87 -5.45 -9.06
C LYS A 86 13.82 -6.20 -8.22
N LYS A 87 13.18 -5.53 -7.25
CA LYS A 87 12.14 -6.15 -6.39
C LYS A 87 10.75 -6.23 -7.05
N LEU A 88 10.53 -5.71 -8.26
CA LEU A 88 9.20 -5.64 -8.91
C LEU A 88 8.53 -7.01 -9.08
N ALA A 89 9.31 -8.04 -9.46
CA ALA A 89 8.79 -9.40 -9.61
C ALA A 89 8.30 -9.96 -8.27
N THR A 90 9.12 -9.83 -7.23
CA THR A 90 8.82 -10.25 -5.85
C THR A 90 7.59 -9.51 -5.30
N LEU A 91 7.50 -8.20 -5.49
CA LEU A 91 6.34 -7.40 -5.07
C LEU A 91 5.05 -7.84 -5.79
N ARG A 92 5.09 -8.09 -7.10
CA ARG A 92 3.93 -8.60 -7.85
C ARG A 92 3.50 -9.99 -7.37
N GLN A 93 4.43 -10.88 -7.03
CA GLN A 93 4.11 -12.19 -6.45
C GLN A 93 3.50 -12.07 -5.05
N ARG A 94 4.09 -11.24 -4.16
CA ARG A 94 3.55 -10.94 -2.83
C ARG A 94 2.13 -10.39 -2.91
N LEU A 95 1.92 -9.40 -3.78
CA LEU A 95 0.62 -8.76 -4.01
C LEU A 95 -0.43 -9.74 -4.56
N GLN A 96 -0.06 -10.58 -5.54
CA GLN A 96 -0.91 -11.65 -6.04
C GLN A 96 -1.24 -12.70 -4.97
N SER A 97 -0.33 -12.97 -4.02
CA SER A 97 -0.67 -13.81 -2.86
C SER A 97 -1.67 -13.11 -1.94
N LYS A 98 -1.50 -11.82 -1.65
CA LYS A 98 -2.42 -11.05 -0.79
C LYS A 98 -3.82 -10.90 -1.37
N ILE A 99 -3.99 -10.88 -2.69
CA ILE A 99 -5.31 -10.98 -3.34
C ILE A 99 -6.00 -12.32 -2.99
N ARG A 100 -5.26 -13.44 -2.99
CA ARG A 100 -5.80 -14.76 -2.61
C ARG A 100 -6.04 -14.89 -1.11
N ASP A 101 -5.12 -14.39 -0.29
CA ASP A 101 -5.27 -14.36 1.18
C ASP A 101 -6.53 -13.57 1.58
N ALA A 102 -6.82 -12.46 0.89
CA ALA A 102 -8.01 -11.65 1.11
C ALA A 102 -9.32 -12.37 0.74
N ASP A 103 -9.35 -13.09 -0.38
CA ASP A 103 -10.50 -13.92 -0.76
C ASP A 103 -10.66 -15.15 0.14
N ALA A 104 -9.56 -15.72 0.64
CA ALA A 104 -9.62 -16.78 1.63
C ALA A 104 -10.31 -16.27 2.90
N LEU A 105 -9.84 -15.14 3.44
CA LEU A 105 -10.41 -14.49 4.63
C LEU A 105 -11.88 -14.08 4.45
N SER A 106 -12.29 -13.58 3.28
CA SER A 106 -13.68 -13.17 3.05
C SER A 106 -14.66 -14.34 3.06
N HIS A 107 -14.18 -15.56 2.79
CA HIS A 107 -14.92 -16.81 2.89
C HIS A 107 -14.67 -17.56 4.22
N GLY A 108 -14.03 -16.93 5.21
CA GLY A 108 -13.74 -17.54 6.52
C GLY A 108 -12.64 -18.62 6.52
N ARG A 109 -11.84 -18.70 5.45
CA ARG A 109 -10.67 -19.59 5.34
C ARG A 109 -9.42 -18.89 5.87
N ASN A 110 -8.35 -19.66 6.06
CA ASN A 110 -7.06 -19.14 6.51
C ASN A 110 -6.42 -18.21 5.45
N GLY A 111 -5.91 -17.06 5.91
CA GLY A 111 -5.17 -16.10 5.10
C GLY A 111 -4.50 -15.06 6.00
N SER A 112 -3.65 -14.22 5.42
CA SER A 112 -2.94 -13.14 6.13
C SER A 112 -3.06 -11.84 5.33
N VAL A 113 -3.79 -10.84 5.84
CA VAL A 113 -3.92 -9.51 5.21
C VAL A 113 -3.78 -8.44 6.27
N LEU A 114 -2.89 -7.48 6.03
CA LEU A 114 -2.75 -6.31 6.88
C LEU A 114 -3.79 -5.26 6.45
N PRO A 115 -4.61 -4.72 7.37
CA PRO A 115 -5.55 -3.66 7.04
C PRO A 115 -4.87 -2.39 6.53
N ILE A 116 -5.57 -1.67 5.65
CA ILE A 116 -4.96 -0.63 4.80
C ILE A 116 -4.41 0.57 5.58
N LEU A 117 -4.98 0.92 6.74
CA LEU A 117 -4.55 2.06 7.56
C LEU A 117 -3.58 1.68 8.69
N THR A 118 -3.12 0.42 8.76
CA THR A 118 -2.27 -0.04 9.89
C THR A 118 -0.94 0.72 9.95
N ARG A 119 -0.36 1.09 8.80
CA ARG A 119 0.86 1.93 8.75
C ARG A 119 0.61 3.33 9.31
N ASP A 120 -0.48 3.97 8.88
CA ASP A 120 -0.84 5.33 9.30
C ASP A 120 -1.10 5.37 10.82
N VAL A 121 -1.81 4.38 11.35
CA VAL A 121 -2.03 4.21 12.81
C VAL A 121 -0.70 3.98 13.55
N PHE A 122 0.20 3.16 13.01
CA PHE A 122 1.52 2.93 13.60
C PHE A 122 2.32 4.24 13.70
N ILE A 123 2.36 5.04 12.63
CA ILE A 123 3.02 6.35 12.61
C ILE A 123 2.36 7.32 13.60
N GLN A 124 1.02 7.44 13.60
CA GLN A 124 0.31 8.31 14.53
C GLN A 124 0.62 7.98 16.00
N VAL A 125 0.67 6.69 16.37
CA VAL A 125 1.02 6.27 17.74
C VAL A 125 2.49 6.56 18.07
N LEU A 126 3.44 6.33 17.15
CA LEU A 126 4.84 6.68 17.39
C LEU A 126 5.01 8.18 17.67
N VAL A 127 4.38 9.04 16.85
CA VAL A 127 4.40 10.50 17.01
C VAL A 127 3.75 10.91 18.35
N GLN A 128 2.58 10.37 18.69
CA GLN A 128 1.89 10.63 19.97
C GLN A 128 2.70 10.20 21.19
N ARG A 129 3.52 9.15 21.08
CA ARG A 129 4.39 8.64 22.15
C ARG A 129 5.79 9.25 22.14
N GLY A 130 6.07 10.21 21.24
CA GLY A 130 7.36 10.90 21.13
C GLY A 130 8.51 9.99 20.68
N ILE A 131 8.22 8.90 19.97
CA ILE A 131 9.23 7.96 19.48
C ILE A 131 9.87 8.51 18.22
N PRO A 132 11.21 8.68 18.16
CA PRO A 132 11.89 9.10 16.95
C PRO A 132 11.66 8.10 15.81
N LEU A 133 11.21 8.60 14.67
CA LEU A 133 11.04 7.82 13.45
C LEU A 133 11.67 8.49 12.23
N VAL A 134 11.96 7.70 11.22
CA VAL A 134 12.30 8.17 9.87
C VAL A 134 11.74 7.20 8.84
N GLN A 135 11.22 7.71 7.74
CA GLN A 135 10.86 6.92 6.57
C GLN A 135 11.95 7.12 5.50
N CYS A 136 12.58 6.02 5.09
CA CYS A 136 13.54 6.02 4.00
C CYS A 136 12.85 6.38 2.67
N PRO A 137 13.60 6.83 1.65
CA PRO A 137 13.04 7.06 0.31
C PRO A 137 12.44 5.79 -0.31
N PHE A 138 13.14 4.67 -0.16
CA PHE A 138 12.79 3.35 -0.67
C PHE A 138 12.99 2.31 0.46
N GLU A 139 13.72 1.22 0.24
CA GLU A 139 14.06 0.20 1.23
C GLU A 139 14.88 0.78 2.42
N ALA A 140 14.61 0.30 3.64
CA ALA A 140 15.27 0.75 4.86
C ALA A 140 16.48 -0.10 5.30
N ASP A 141 16.56 -1.37 4.86
CA ASP A 141 17.49 -2.39 5.40
C ASP A 141 18.93 -1.89 5.58
N ARG A 142 19.49 -1.30 4.52
CA ARG A 142 20.87 -0.82 4.49
C ARG A 142 21.10 0.41 5.38
N GLU A 143 20.13 1.34 5.45
CA GLU A 143 20.24 2.51 6.32
C GLU A 143 20.11 2.13 7.80
N ILE A 144 19.23 1.16 8.12
CA ILE A 144 19.13 0.53 9.45
C ILE A 144 20.47 -0.10 9.83
N ALA A 145 21.06 -0.91 8.95
CA ALA A 145 22.34 -1.58 9.20
C ALA A 145 23.48 -0.57 9.43
N CYS A 146 23.57 0.50 8.61
CA CYS A 146 24.56 1.56 8.80
C CYS A 146 24.37 2.31 10.13
N LEU A 147 23.14 2.62 10.51
CA LEU A 147 22.83 3.31 11.77
C LEU A 147 23.20 2.47 12.99
N ALA A 148 22.78 1.20 12.99
CA ALA A 148 23.05 0.25 14.07
C ALA A 148 24.55 -0.07 14.20
N HIS A 149 25.27 -0.17 13.08
CA HIS A 149 26.73 -0.33 13.07
C HIS A 149 27.42 0.90 13.69
N GLN A 150 27.06 2.12 13.25
CA GLN A 150 27.66 3.36 13.78
C GLN A 150 27.39 3.55 15.28
N TRP A 151 26.18 3.27 15.75
CA TRP A 151 25.82 3.38 17.17
C TRP A 151 26.19 2.16 18.02
N LYS A 152 26.64 1.06 17.39
CA LYS A 152 26.97 -0.23 18.02
C LYS A 152 25.82 -0.77 18.88
N CYS A 153 24.59 -0.55 18.45
CA CYS A 153 23.37 -0.98 19.14
C CYS A 153 22.63 -2.06 18.33
N PRO A 154 21.76 -2.88 18.95
CA PRO A 154 21.10 -3.94 18.23
C PRO A 154 20.04 -3.44 17.24
N VAL A 155 19.73 -4.27 16.25
CA VAL A 155 18.53 -4.12 15.39
C VAL A 155 17.45 -5.09 15.84
N LEU A 156 16.20 -4.64 15.90
CA LEU A 156 15.00 -5.48 16.07
C LEU A 156 14.23 -5.58 14.74
N THR A 157 14.18 -6.80 14.17
CA THR A 157 13.41 -7.14 12.96
C THR A 157 13.08 -8.65 12.94
N ASN A 158 12.51 -9.14 11.85
CA ASN A 158 12.38 -10.55 11.45
C ASN A 158 12.94 -10.78 10.03
N ASP A 159 13.52 -9.78 9.38
CA ASP A 159 14.13 -9.96 8.05
C ASP A 159 15.44 -10.76 8.15
N SER A 160 15.67 -11.71 7.25
CA SER A 160 16.87 -12.55 7.25
C SER A 160 18.10 -11.88 6.64
N ASP A 161 17.99 -10.76 5.93
CA ASP A 161 19.14 -9.99 5.46
C ASP A 161 19.99 -9.46 6.65
N PHE A 162 19.38 -9.30 7.83
CA PHE A 162 20.06 -8.96 9.09
C PHE A 162 20.88 -10.10 9.73
N TYR A 163 20.81 -11.32 9.20
CA TYR A 163 21.79 -12.37 9.52
C TYR A 163 23.12 -12.20 8.73
N ILE A 164 23.14 -11.33 7.72
CA ILE A 164 24.28 -11.13 6.80
C ILE A 164 25.08 -9.86 7.13
N PHE A 165 24.41 -8.78 7.51
CA PHE A 165 25.05 -7.53 7.93
C PHE A 165 25.94 -7.72 9.17
N ASP A 166 27.20 -7.26 9.12
CA ASP A 166 28.08 -7.23 10.30
C ASP A 166 27.68 -6.09 11.27
N LEU A 167 26.90 -6.45 12.27
CA LEU A 167 26.34 -5.54 13.27
C LEU A 167 26.99 -5.80 14.64
N PRO A 168 27.88 -4.90 15.13
CA PRO A 168 28.54 -5.07 16.42
C PRO A 168 27.59 -5.12 17.62
N GLY A 169 26.43 -4.46 17.54
CA GLY A 169 25.36 -4.55 18.54
C GLY A 169 24.48 -5.79 18.40
N GLY A 170 24.63 -6.54 17.30
CA GLY A 170 23.90 -7.75 16.98
C GLY A 170 22.49 -7.53 16.42
N TYR A 171 21.86 -8.64 16.05
CA TYR A 171 20.49 -8.70 15.55
C TYR A 171 19.61 -9.43 16.58
N LEU A 172 18.49 -8.82 16.96
CA LEU A 172 17.44 -9.39 17.79
C LEU A 172 16.24 -9.80 16.92
N PRO A 173 16.01 -11.10 16.67
CA PRO A 173 14.80 -11.54 15.98
C PRO A 173 13.57 -11.29 16.85
N LEU A 174 12.52 -10.64 16.31
CA LEU A 174 11.25 -10.41 17.00
C LEU A 174 10.58 -11.73 17.46
N ASN A 175 10.93 -12.86 16.83
CA ASN A 175 10.53 -14.20 17.28
C ASN A 175 10.93 -14.52 18.73
N PHE A 176 12.03 -13.98 19.22
CA PHE A 176 12.55 -14.27 20.57
C PHE A 176 12.48 -13.09 21.53
N PHE A 177 11.98 -11.93 21.11
CA PHE A 177 11.93 -10.71 21.91
C PHE A 177 10.69 -10.69 22.84
N GLN A 178 10.83 -11.17 24.08
CA GLN A 178 9.73 -11.44 25.02
C GLN A 178 9.21 -10.19 25.75
N TRP A 179 8.79 -9.18 24.98
CA TRP A 179 8.37 -7.87 25.53
C TRP A 179 7.10 -7.91 26.39
N THR A 180 6.22 -8.91 26.19
CA THR A 180 4.97 -9.06 26.95
C THR A 180 5.19 -9.50 28.40
N ASN A 181 6.30 -10.18 28.68
CA ASN A 181 6.63 -10.75 29.98
C ASN A 181 7.95 -10.16 30.50
N LEU A 182 7.89 -8.92 31.00
CA LEU A 182 9.06 -8.25 31.58
C LEU A 182 9.59 -9.01 32.79
N ASN A 183 10.91 -9.22 32.82
CA ASN A 183 11.59 -9.94 33.89
C ASN A 183 12.32 -8.95 34.82
N GLY A 184 12.53 -9.34 36.09
CA GLY A 184 13.29 -8.55 37.07
C GLY A 184 12.45 -7.59 37.94
N LYS A 185 13.08 -7.02 38.98
CA LYS A 185 12.48 -6.02 39.88
C LYS A 185 12.30 -4.68 39.14
N ALA A 186 11.43 -3.79 39.64
CA ALA A 186 11.06 -2.54 38.95
C ALA A 186 12.25 -1.70 38.42
N CYS A 187 13.31 -1.50 39.20
CA CYS A 187 14.52 -0.78 38.80
C CYS A 187 15.48 -1.57 37.88
N GLN A 188 15.30 -2.89 37.80
CA GLN A 188 16.15 -3.84 37.07
C GLN A 188 15.38 -4.62 36.00
N ARG A 189 14.25 -4.07 35.51
CA ARG A 189 13.43 -4.70 34.48
C ARG A 189 14.22 -4.91 33.19
N TYR A 190 14.07 -6.06 32.56
CA TYR A 190 14.65 -6.37 31.26
C TYR A 190 13.69 -7.21 30.40
N ILE A 191 13.91 -7.16 29.08
CA ILE A 191 13.27 -8.03 28.10
C ILE A 191 14.20 -9.22 27.86
N SER A 192 13.69 -10.43 28.05
CA SER A 192 14.40 -11.64 27.63
C SER A 192 14.37 -11.70 26.10
N ALA A 193 15.54 -11.72 25.47
CA ALA A 193 15.67 -11.77 24.02
C ALA A 193 16.77 -12.74 23.60
N ARG A 194 16.89 -12.97 22.29
CA ARG A 194 18.06 -13.65 21.70
C ARG A 194 18.78 -12.71 20.75
N CYS A 195 20.11 -12.76 20.80
CA CYS A 195 20.99 -11.96 19.97
C CYS A 195 21.83 -12.85 19.04
N TYR A 196 21.81 -12.51 17.75
CA TYR A 196 22.67 -13.06 16.72
C TYR A 196 23.84 -12.12 16.44
N THR A 197 25.01 -12.69 16.10
CA THR A 197 26.12 -11.97 15.48
C THR A 197 26.75 -12.82 14.37
N THR A 198 27.17 -12.16 13.29
CA THR A 198 27.99 -12.70 12.20
C THR A 198 29.24 -13.42 12.70
N ASN A 199 29.96 -12.79 13.64
CA ASN A 199 31.10 -13.36 14.37
C ASN A 199 30.73 -14.66 15.11
N GLY A 200 29.56 -14.69 15.74
CA GLY A 200 29.00 -15.88 16.38
C GLY A 200 28.80 -17.03 15.40
N LEU A 201 28.21 -16.78 14.23
CA LEU A 201 28.06 -17.78 13.17
C LEU A 201 29.43 -18.26 12.64
N CYS A 202 30.30 -17.33 12.24
CA CYS A 202 31.58 -17.64 11.59
C CYS A 202 32.52 -18.47 12.47
N ARG A 203 32.48 -18.30 13.79
CA ARG A 203 33.23 -19.15 14.76
C ARG A 203 32.85 -20.63 14.68
N TRP A 204 31.59 -20.96 14.36
CA TRP A 204 31.16 -22.35 14.16
C TRP A 204 31.72 -22.96 12.87
N PHE A 205 31.98 -22.13 11.86
CA PHE A 205 32.59 -22.52 10.57
C PHE A 205 34.10 -22.25 10.56
N GLY A 206 34.80 -22.68 11.61
CA GLY A 206 36.27 -22.63 11.69
C GLY A 206 36.88 -21.22 11.76
N GLY A 207 36.08 -20.18 11.98
CA GLY A 207 36.54 -18.78 11.90
C GLY A 207 36.47 -18.20 10.48
N MET A 208 35.55 -18.69 9.64
CA MET A 208 35.25 -18.19 8.29
C MET A 208 35.24 -16.64 8.23
N ASN A 209 35.79 -16.06 7.16
CA ASN A 209 35.74 -14.62 6.96
C ASN A 209 34.28 -14.15 6.78
N GLN A 210 33.87 -13.12 7.54
CA GLN A 210 32.52 -12.55 7.49
C GLN A 210 32.21 -11.89 6.12
N ASP A 211 33.22 -11.44 5.38
CA ASP A 211 33.09 -10.89 4.02
C ASP A 211 32.50 -11.89 3.00
N LEU A 212 32.42 -13.17 3.38
CA LEU A 212 31.83 -14.25 2.57
C LEU A 212 30.31 -14.40 2.79
N LEU A 213 29.74 -13.85 3.87
CA LEU A 213 28.31 -13.95 4.17
C LEU A 213 27.43 -13.30 3.08
N PRO A 214 27.76 -12.13 2.49
CA PRO A 214 27.02 -11.59 1.35
C PRO A 214 27.01 -12.52 0.14
N LEU A 215 28.09 -13.27 -0.12
CA LEU A 215 28.12 -14.25 -1.20
C LEU A 215 27.19 -15.44 -0.90
N CYS A 216 27.15 -15.90 0.36
CA CYS A 216 26.19 -16.90 0.82
C CYS A 216 24.74 -16.44 0.58
N ALA A 217 24.43 -15.18 0.89
CA ALA A 217 23.11 -14.59 0.77
C ALA A 217 22.62 -14.56 -0.69
N VAL A 218 23.45 -14.03 -1.60
CA VAL A 218 23.13 -13.91 -3.03
C VAL A 218 22.98 -15.28 -3.69
N LEU A 219 23.85 -16.23 -3.36
CA LEU A 219 23.77 -17.60 -3.89
C LEU A 219 22.55 -18.38 -3.37
N THR A 220 22.16 -18.17 -2.11
CA THR A 220 20.95 -18.79 -1.54
C THR A 220 19.66 -18.21 -2.13
N GLY A 221 19.71 -16.97 -2.62
CA GLY A 221 18.57 -16.21 -3.12
C GLY A 221 18.06 -15.23 -2.07
N ASN A 222 18.37 -13.95 -2.27
CA ASN A 222 17.83 -12.84 -1.48
C ASN A 222 16.69 -12.12 -2.23
N ASP A 223 16.12 -11.09 -1.61
CA ASP A 223 14.93 -10.38 -2.13
C ASP A 223 15.14 -9.69 -3.50
N TYR A 224 16.40 -9.55 -3.95
CA TYR A 224 16.82 -8.98 -5.24
C TYR A 224 16.95 -10.04 -6.36
N GLY A 225 16.87 -11.33 -6.01
CA GLY A 225 16.90 -12.47 -6.93
C GLY A 225 18.28 -13.06 -7.16
N ALA A 226 18.38 -14.39 -7.14
CA ALA A 226 19.61 -15.09 -7.52
C ALA A 226 19.82 -15.01 -9.05
N PRO A 227 21.07 -14.85 -9.54
CA PRO A 227 21.37 -14.98 -10.96
C PRO A 227 20.96 -16.35 -11.51
N LYS A 228 20.52 -16.40 -12.77
CA LYS A 228 19.93 -17.63 -13.36
C LYS A 228 20.86 -18.85 -13.34
N ASP A 229 22.17 -18.63 -13.39
CA ASP A 229 23.18 -19.69 -13.39
C ASP A 229 23.66 -20.07 -11.97
N ALA A 230 23.15 -19.42 -10.90
CA ALA A 230 23.50 -19.75 -9.51
C ALA A 230 23.01 -21.14 -9.07
N GLU A 231 21.83 -21.57 -9.55
CA GLU A 231 21.36 -22.95 -9.35
C GLU A 231 22.29 -23.99 -10.01
N THR A 232 22.89 -23.64 -11.16
CA THR A 232 23.88 -24.49 -11.82
C THR A 232 25.15 -24.64 -10.98
N LEU A 233 25.65 -23.54 -10.41
CA LEU A 233 26.77 -23.58 -9.47
C LEU A 233 26.43 -24.44 -8.23
N LEU A 234 25.24 -24.26 -7.64
CA LEU A 234 24.85 -24.99 -6.43
C LEU A 234 24.68 -26.49 -6.69
N GLY A 235 24.19 -26.89 -7.87
CA GLY A 235 24.22 -28.28 -8.31
C GLY A 235 25.63 -28.87 -8.44
N LEU A 236 26.63 -28.08 -8.87
CA LEU A 236 28.03 -28.51 -8.91
C LEU A 236 28.64 -28.67 -7.50
N LEU A 237 28.24 -27.80 -6.56
CA LEU A 237 28.67 -27.86 -5.16
C LEU A 237 28.06 -29.07 -4.43
N ASP A 238 26.77 -29.36 -4.65
CA ASP A 238 26.10 -30.54 -4.07
C ASP A 238 26.74 -31.85 -4.57
N VAL A 239 27.04 -31.97 -5.87
CA VAL A 239 27.71 -33.15 -6.45
C VAL A 239 29.12 -33.35 -5.90
N SER A 240 29.87 -32.27 -5.66
CA SER A 240 31.23 -32.35 -5.11
C SER A 240 31.26 -32.61 -3.59
N ALA A 241 30.21 -32.24 -2.84
CA ALA A 241 30.03 -32.61 -1.44
C ALA A 241 29.75 -34.12 -1.27
N VAL A 242 28.96 -34.73 -2.16
CA VAL A 242 28.67 -36.18 -2.15
C VAL A 242 29.92 -37.03 -2.45
N GLY A 243 30.90 -36.48 -3.17
CA GLY A 243 32.16 -37.17 -3.50
C GLY A 243 33.13 -37.42 -2.33
N ARG A 244 32.88 -36.88 -1.13
CA ARG A 244 33.79 -36.98 0.04
C ARG A 244 33.14 -37.57 1.29
N GLY A 245 32.60 -38.79 1.19
CA GLY A 245 32.28 -39.58 2.38
C GLY A 245 31.15 -40.58 2.21
N GLY A 246 31.48 -41.81 1.82
CA GLY A 246 30.52 -42.93 1.86
C GLY A 246 30.20 -43.32 3.29
N GLY A 247 29.04 -42.88 3.82
CA GLY A 247 28.56 -43.23 5.16
C GLY A 247 27.05 -43.10 5.27
N ARG A 248 26.34 -44.23 5.33
CA ARG A 248 24.88 -44.26 5.54
C ARG A 248 24.53 -43.69 6.93
N GLY A 249 23.60 -42.75 7.00
CA GLY A 249 22.94 -42.36 8.27
C GLY A 249 23.19 -40.93 8.79
N LYS A 250 23.60 -39.97 7.96
CA LYS A 250 23.56 -38.53 8.35
C LYS A 250 22.27 -37.88 7.84
N ALA A 251 21.67 -37.03 8.68
CA ALA A 251 20.54 -36.18 8.28
C ALA A 251 20.94 -35.28 7.10
N SER A 252 19.98 -34.95 6.24
CA SER A 252 20.19 -34.04 5.10
C SER A 252 20.79 -32.73 5.60
N VAL A 253 22.04 -32.47 5.24
CA VAL A 253 22.73 -31.21 5.52
C VAL A 253 21.98 -30.12 4.76
N SER A 254 21.56 -29.05 5.45
CA SER A 254 20.82 -28.00 4.77
C SER A 254 21.69 -27.34 3.68
N ARG A 255 21.11 -26.96 2.54
CA ARG A 255 21.83 -26.31 1.43
C ARG A 255 22.64 -25.08 1.89
N ILE A 256 22.13 -24.35 2.90
CA ILE A 256 22.80 -23.21 3.53
C ILE A 256 24.04 -23.67 4.32
N GLU A 257 23.95 -24.74 5.10
CA GLU A 257 25.08 -25.31 5.83
C GLU A 257 26.17 -25.85 4.90
N GLY A 258 25.79 -26.53 3.82
CA GLY A 258 26.73 -26.97 2.78
C GLY A 258 27.46 -25.79 2.12
N LEU A 259 26.74 -24.71 1.82
CA LEU A 259 27.30 -23.49 1.26
C LEU A 259 28.24 -22.75 2.24
N LEU A 260 27.87 -22.66 3.52
CA LEU A 260 28.74 -22.09 4.57
C LEU A 260 30.00 -22.92 4.79
N LEU A 261 29.90 -24.25 4.76
CA LEU A 261 31.06 -25.15 4.81
C LEU A 261 31.98 -24.96 3.60
N TRP A 262 31.44 -24.83 2.38
CA TRP A 262 32.24 -24.53 1.19
C TRP A 262 32.91 -23.16 1.30
N LEU A 263 32.18 -22.12 1.71
CA LEU A 263 32.72 -20.77 1.89
C LEU A 263 33.84 -20.73 2.95
N SER A 264 33.76 -21.55 4.01
CA SER A 264 34.81 -21.64 5.03
C SER A 264 36.19 -22.09 4.53
N SER A 265 36.29 -22.57 3.29
CA SER A 265 37.57 -22.93 2.65
C SER A 265 38.34 -21.76 2.00
N PHE A 266 37.75 -20.57 1.90
CA PHE A 266 38.37 -19.38 1.30
C PHE A 266 38.74 -18.32 2.34
N SER A 267 39.78 -17.55 2.05
CA SER A 267 40.26 -16.44 2.89
C SER A 267 39.53 -15.12 2.59
N SER A 268 38.99 -14.96 1.38
CA SER A 268 38.36 -13.72 0.93
C SER A 268 37.25 -13.93 -0.11
N SER A 269 36.34 -12.97 -0.21
CA SER A 269 35.31 -12.93 -1.25
C SER A 269 35.87 -12.90 -2.68
N ALA A 270 37.03 -12.27 -2.88
CA ALA A 270 37.72 -12.26 -4.18
C ALA A 270 38.19 -13.67 -4.59
N GLU A 271 38.71 -14.45 -3.65
CA GLU A 271 39.14 -15.85 -3.88
C GLU A 271 37.95 -16.76 -4.19
N ALA A 272 36.88 -16.67 -3.39
CA ALA A 272 35.65 -17.42 -3.62
C ALA A 272 35.02 -17.09 -5.00
N LEU A 273 35.01 -15.82 -5.41
CA LEU A 273 34.51 -15.41 -6.73
C LEU A 273 35.40 -15.87 -7.89
N GLN A 274 36.72 -15.95 -7.71
CA GLN A 274 37.61 -16.55 -8.70
C GLN A 274 37.32 -18.04 -8.89
N GLU A 275 37.03 -18.77 -7.81
CA GLU A 275 36.61 -20.17 -7.88
C GLU A 275 35.25 -20.32 -8.58
N VAL A 276 34.29 -19.42 -8.34
CA VAL A 276 33.04 -19.37 -9.12
C VAL A 276 33.33 -19.17 -10.61
N SER A 277 34.18 -18.21 -10.98
CA SER A 277 34.59 -18.02 -12.39
C SER A 277 35.26 -19.24 -12.99
N ARG A 278 36.04 -20.01 -12.20
CA ARG A 278 36.69 -21.24 -12.65
C ARG A 278 35.67 -22.35 -12.91
N LEU A 279 34.75 -22.58 -11.96
CA LEU A 279 33.69 -23.60 -12.06
C LEU A 279 32.71 -23.29 -13.20
N MET A 280 32.43 -22.02 -13.47
CA MET A 280 31.53 -21.57 -14.53
C MET A 280 32.22 -21.35 -15.90
N GLY A 281 33.54 -21.56 -15.99
CA GLY A 281 34.28 -21.47 -17.26
C GLY A 281 34.48 -20.04 -17.80
N GLU A 282 34.44 -19.02 -16.94
CA GLU A 282 34.46 -17.61 -17.35
C GLU A 282 35.86 -17.13 -17.77
N GLY A 283 36.91 -17.77 -17.26
CA GLY A 283 38.32 -17.48 -17.54
C GLY A 283 38.90 -18.19 -18.78
N GLY A 284 38.08 -18.46 -19.81
CA GLY A 284 38.43 -19.31 -20.94
C GLY A 284 38.79 -18.58 -22.24
N GLY A 285 39.93 -17.88 -22.26
CA GLY A 285 40.46 -17.22 -23.47
C GLY A 285 41.07 -18.17 -24.49
N GLY A 286 40.31 -19.12 -25.06
CA GLY A 286 40.78 -19.97 -26.17
C GLY A 286 40.03 -21.28 -26.37
N GLY A 287 39.53 -21.52 -27.59
CA GLY A 287 39.20 -22.87 -28.09
C GLY A 287 37.72 -23.31 -28.06
N GLY A 288 36.97 -22.96 -29.11
CA GLY A 288 35.95 -23.86 -29.69
C GLY A 288 34.70 -24.23 -28.86
N GLY A 289 33.77 -23.29 -28.67
CA GLY A 289 32.42 -23.58 -28.14
C GLY A 289 31.35 -22.65 -28.72
N ARG A 290 30.21 -23.19 -29.17
CA ARG A 290 29.19 -22.42 -29.91
C ARG A 290 28.31 -21.55 -29.00
N GLY A 291 28.41 -20.23 -29.15
CA GLY A 291 27.24 -19.33 -29.21
C GLY A 291 26.51 -18.95 -27.92
N ARG A 292 27.07 -18.05 -27.11
CA ARG A 292 26.32 -17.12 -26.24
C ARG A 292 26.89 -15.68 -26.26
N ARG A 293 26.93 -15.06 -27.45
CA ARG A 293 27.19 -13.60 -27.56
C ARG A 293 25.90 -12.86 -27.18
N GLY A 294 25.84 -12.29 -25.97
CA GLY A 294 24.69 -11.47 -25.56
C GLY A 294 24.70 -10.87 -24.15
N GLN A 295 25.29 -11.53 -23.15
CA GLN A 295 25.33 -11.02 -21.78
C GLN A 295 26.66 -10.31 -21.48
N LYS A 296 26.56 -9.04 -21.02
CA LYS A 296 27.68 -8.30 -20.44
C LYS A 296 27.86 -8.73 -18.97
N GLY A 297 29.05 -9.25 -18.64
CA GLY A 297 29.42 -9.65 -17.28
C GLY A 297 29.07 -11.09 -16.94
N GLY A 298 30.08 -11.87 -16.52
CA GLY A 298 29.89 -13.23 -16.01
C GLY A 298 29.15 -13.26 -14.66
N LEU A 299 28.73 -14.46 -14.24
CA LEU A 299 28.11 -14.74 -12.95
C LEU A 299 28.92 -14.14 -11.80
N SER A 300 30.24 -14.29 -11.77
CA SER A 300 31.12 -13.67 -10.76
C SER A 300 30.89 -12.17 -10.58
N SER A 301 30.84 -11.41 -11.69
CA SER A 301 30.58 -9.97 -11.69
C SER A 301 29.15 -9.60 -11.29
N GLN A 302 28.18 -10.46 -11.59
CA GLN A 302 26.78 -10.30 -11.16
C GLN A 302 26.66 -10.54 -9.65
N LEU A 303 27.27 -11.61 -9.13
CA LEU A 303 27.33 -11.91 -7.70
C LEU A 303 28.01 -10.77 -6.93
N TRP A 304 29.17 -10.29 -7.38
CA TRP A 304 29.86 -9.15 -6.75
C TRP A 304 29.00 -7.89 -6.69
N ALA A 305 28.23 -7.60 -7.75
CA ALA A 305 27.30 -6.46 -7.78
C ALA A 305 26.16 -6.65 -6.76
N CYS A 306 25.55 -7.83 -6.69
CA CYS A 306 24.50 -8.15 -5.71
C CYS A 306 25.01 -8.18 -4.27
N MET A 307 26.29 -8.49 -4.02
CA MET A 307 26.90 -8.41 -2.69
C MET A 307 26.99 -6.97 -2.16
N GLN A 308 27.00 -5.95 -3.03
CA GLN A 308 27.08 -4.54 -2.60
C GLN A 308 25.83 -4.07 -1.85
N GLU A 309 24.68 -4.74 -1.99
CA GLU A 309 23.47 -4.43 -1.23
C GLU A 309 23.71 -4.59 0.29
N TYR A 310 24.64 -5.47 0.69
CA TYR A 310 25.03 -5.69 2.09
C TYR A 310 26.18 -4.77 2.55
N HIS A 311 26.67 -3.84 1.72
CA HIS A 311 27.81 -2.99 2.07
C HIS A 311 27.42 -1.88 3.06
N ILE A 312 27.89 -2.03 4.31
CA ILE A 312 27.72 -1.07 5.40
C ILE A 312 28.69 0.10 5.24
N SER A 313 28.16 1.33 5.24
CA SER A 313 28.95 2.55 5.28
C SER A 313 29.18 3.00 6.73
N PRO A 314 30.41 3.38 7.15
CA PRO A 314 30.71 3.72 8.54
C PRO A 314 30.00 4.97 9.11
N GLN A 315 29.43 5.81 8.24
CA GLN A 315 28.67 7.00 8.59
C GLN A 315 27.26 6.87 8.01
N SER A 316 26.25 6.81 8.87
CA SER A 316 24.84 6.74 8.50
C SER A 316 24.26 8.14 8.30
N SER A 317 23.48 8.30 7.24
CA SER A 317 22.70 9.52 7.01
C SER A 317 21.67 9.76 8.13
N LEU A 318 21.12 8.67 8.68
CA LEU A 318 20.11 8.69 9.75
C LEU A 318 20.67 9.13 11.10
N ALA A 319 21.98 8.98 11.35
CA ALA A 319 22.59 9.42 12.60
C ALA A 319 22.50 10.95 12.76
N CYS A 320 22.59 11.70 11.66
CA CYS A 320 22.37 13.15 11.64
C CYS A 320 20.90 13.51 11.88
N TRP A 321 19.97 12.80 11.24
CA TRP A 321 18.52 12.95 11.42
C TRP A 321 18.11 12.82 12.89
N PHE A 322 18.44 11.69 13.51
CA PHE A 322 18.10 11.42 14.91
C PHE A 322 18.87 12.27 15.93
N SER A 323 19.88 13.03 15.49
CA SER A 323 20.58 14.03 16.31
C SER A 323 19.98 15.45 16.18
N GLY A 324 18.83 15.60 15.50
CA GLY A 324 18.15 16.89 15.31
C GLY A 324 18.38 17.56 13.95
N GLY A 325 18.85 16.80 12.95
CA GLY A 325 19.00 17.28 11.58
C GLY A 325 17.66 17.73 10.96
N LYS A 326 17.68 18.83 10.20
CA LYS A 326 16.47 19.43 9.59
C LYS A 326 16.27 19.09 8.11
N ALA A 327 17.16 18.31 7.50
CA ALA A 327 17.12 17.92 6.10
C ALA A 327 16.76 16.44 5.96
N ALA A 328 16.04 16.08 4.89
CA ALA A 328 15.70 14.70 4.60
C ALA A 328 16.98 13.85 4.39
N PRO A 329 17.11 12.66 5.00
CA PRO A 329 18.20 11.74 4.70
C PRO A 329 18.13 11.28 3.24
N GLY A 330 19.28 11.14 2.58
CA GLY A 330 19.35 10.86 1.14
C GLY A 330 19.11 12.07 0.22
N GLY A 331 18.69 13.23 0.76
CA GLY A 331 18.53 14.47 0.00
C GLY A 331 17.17 14.62 -0.69
N ARG A 332 17.11 15.44 -1.74
CA ARG A 332 15.87 15.73 -2.50
C ARG A 332 15.50 14.53 -3.38
N LEU A 333 14.27 14.04 -3.21
CA LEU A 333 13.72 12.99 -4.07
C LEU A 333 13.42 13.51 -5.48
N SER A 334 13.80 12.73 -6.50
CA SER A 334 13.50 13.05 -7.90
C SER A 334 11.98 13.14 -8.10
N GLY A 335 11.52 14.21 -8.74
CA GLY A 335 10.09 14.48 -8.94
C GLY A 335 9.38 15.18 -7.77
N LEU A 336 9.94 15.19 -6.56
CA LEU A 336 9.40 15.94 -5.41
C LEU A 336 10.17 17.26 -5.18
N ASN A 337 9.62 18.12 -4.33
CA ASN A 337 10.31 19.32 -3.82
C ASN A 337 10.92 19.03 -2.42
N ASP A 338 11.63 19.99 -1.84
CA ASP A 338 12.33 19.77 -0.57
C ASP A 338 11.38 19.61 0.62
N CYS A 339 10.23 20.29 0.64
CA CYS A 339 9.27 20.18 1.74
C CYS A 339 8.51 18.84 1.72
N LEU A 340 8.21 18.29 0.54
CA LEU A 340 7.64 16.96 0.39
C LEU A 340 8.69 15.86 0.65
N SER A 341 9.96 16.08 0.28
CA SER A 341 11.05 15.16 0.66
C SER A 341 11.24 15.11 2.17
N LEU A 342 11.13 16.26 2.85
CA LEU A 342 11.15 16.33 4.32
C LEU A 342 9.91 15.68 4.95
N ALA A 343 8.71 15.94 4.42
CA ALA A 343 7.47 15.31 4.90
C ALA A 343 7.53 13.78 4.74
N ALA A 344 8.07 13.28 3.63
CA ALA A 344 8.33 11.85 3.42
C ALA A 344 9.28 11.30 4.49
N ALA A 345 10.41 11.96 4.75
CA ALA A 345 11.34 11.54 5.81
C ALA A 345 10.69 11.52 7.21
N GLN A 346 9.75 12.43 7.48
CA GLN A 346 8.98 12.49 8.73
C GLN A 346 7.86 11.45 8.83
N GLY A 347 7.62 10.63 7.80
CA GLY A 347 6.46 9.72 7.74
C GLY A 347 5.12 10.43 7.51
N LEU A 348 5.14 11.71 7.13
CA LEU A 348 3.97 12.55 6.86
C LEU A 348 3.59 12.61 5.38
N LEU A 349 4.17 11.73 4.55
CA LEU A 349 3.82 11.58 3.13
C LEU A 349 3.73 10.09 2.76
N ALA A 350 2.54 9.66 2.35
CA ALA A 350 2.27 8.28 1.95
C ALA A 350 3.21 7.79 0.83
N PRO A 351 3.74 6.55 0.92
CA PRO A 351 4.54 5.93 -0.13
C PRO A 351 3.91 6.00 -1.54
N LEU A 352 2.59 5.91 -1.67
CA LEU A 352 1.87 6.09 -2.95
C LEU A 352 2.25 7.39 -3.67
N VAL A 353 2.48 8.47 -2.94
CA VAL A 353 2.84 9.78 -3.52
C VAL A 353 4.27 9.75 -4.05
N VAL A 354 5.19 9.10 -3.33
CA VAL A 354 6.58 8.89 -3.76
C VAL A 354 6.62 7.99 -4.99
N ASP A 355 5.91 6.86 -4.95
CA ASP A 355 5.76 5.90 -6.05
C ASP A 355 5.19 6.54 -7.31
N ALA A 356 4.12 7.33 -7.19
CA ALA A 356 3.53 8.03 -8.33
C ALA A 356 4.48 9.09 -8.92
N ALA A 357 5.24 9.82 -8.08
CA ALA A 357 6.15 10.86 -8.52
C ALA A 357 7.44 10.31 -9.16
N VAL A 358 8.04 9.29 -8.56
CA VAL A 358 9.31 8.69 -8.98
C VAL A 358 9.10 7.66 -10.10
N MET A 359 8.16 6.74 -9.91
CA MET A 359 7.99 5.55 -10.77
C MET A 359 6.86 5.67 -11.79
N ARG A 360 5.91 6.59 -11.58
CA ARG A 360 4.61 6.60 -12.28
C ARG A 360 3.92 5.23 -12.25
N ARG A 361 4.14 4.48 -11.17
CA ARG A 361 3.58 3.15 -10.91
C ARG A 361 3.19 3.08 -9.44
N VAL A 362 2.03 2.53 -9.13
CA VAL A 362 1.50 2.41 -7.77
C VAL A 362 0.98 0.99 -7.56
N MET A 363 1.24 0.40 -6.39
CA MET A 363 0.67 -0.88 -5.98
C MET A 363 -0.42 -0.68 -4.93
N LEU A 364 -1.64 -1.11 -5.23
CA LEU A 364 -2.78 -0.91 -4.36
C LEU A 364 -2.96 -2.08 -3.39
N ILE A 365 -3.14 -1.78 -2.11
CA ILE A 365 -3.20 -2.76 -1.02
C ILE A 365 -4.52 -3.56 -1.12
N PRO A 366 -4.50 -4.89 -1.28
CA PRO A 366 -5.71 -5.71 -1.31
C PRO A 366 -6.39 -5.72 0.06
N GLN A 367 -7.72 -5.62 0.07
CA GLN A 367 -8.54 -5.65 1.29
C GLN A 367 -9.40 -6.91 1.32
N VAL A 368 -9.90 -7.29 2.50
CA VAL A 368 -10.87 -8.38 2.65
C VAL A 368 -12.25 -7.89 2.20
N GLU A 369 -12.59 -8.19 0.94
CA GLU A 369 -13.79 -7.68 0.28
C GLU A 369 -14.40 -8.71 -0.69
N ASN A 370 -15.48 -8.32 -1.38
CA ASN A 370 -16.10 -9.17 -2.40
C ASN A 370 -15.26 -9.19 -3.68
N SER A 371 -14.50 -10.27 -3.89
CA SER A 371 -13.66 -10.48 -5.06
C SER A 371 -14.44 -10.40 -6.39
N LYS A 372 -15.71 -10.80 -6.41
CA LYS A 372 -16.60 -10.79 -7.60
C LYS A 372 -17.13 -9.40 -7.98
N LEU A 373 -16.88 -8.38 -7.15
CA LEU A 373 -17.17 -6.99 -7.46
C LEU A 373 -15.87 -6.28 -7.84
N ALA A 374 -15.99 -5.14 -8.55
CA ALA A 374 -14.84 -4.28 -8.86
C ALA A 374 -14.06 -3.92 -7.60
N SER A 375 -12.73 -3.75 -7.70
CA SER A 375 -11.86 -3.43 -6.56
C SER A 375 -12.42 -2.29 -5.70
N SER A 376 -12.32 -2.42 -4.38
CA SER A 376 -12.62 -1.33 -3.43
C SER A 376 -11.92 -0.04 -3.82
N HIS A 377 -10.71 -0.11 -4.38
CA HIS A 377 -9.96 1.05 -4.86
C HIS A 377 -10.58 1.79 -6.05
N CYS A 378 -11.54 1.21 -6.76
CA CYS A 378 -12.29 1.91 -7.80
C CYS A 378 -13.12 3.08 -7.25
N SER A 379 -13.62 3.00 -6.00
CA SER A 379 -14.38 4.09 -5.37
C SER A 379 -13.55 5.36 -5.20
N ALA A 380 -12.24 5.21 -5.01
CA ALA A 380 -11.31 6.30 -4.72
C ALA A 380 -10.51 6.78 -5.95
N ARG A 381 -10.80 6.25 -7.15
CA ARG A 381 -10.02 6.55 -8.37
C ARG A 381 -9.92 8.05 -8.63
N ALA A 382 -11.01 8.80 -8.55
CA ALA A 382 -11.01 10.24 -8.83
C ALA A 382 -10.04 11.04 -7.91
N ILE A 383 -9.89 10.61 -6.66
CA ILE A 383 -8.94 11.21 -5.71
C ILE A 383 -7.50 10.94 -6.17
N ARG A 384 -7.19 9.70 -6.57
CA ARG A 384 -5.86 9.33 -7.08
C ARG A 384 -5.54 10.02 -8.41
N GLN A 385 -6.51 10.18 -9.31
CA GLN A 385 -6.34 10.95 -10.55
C GLN A 385 -5.94 12.40 -10.27
N ALA A 386 -6.51 13.03 -9.24
CA ALA A 386 -6.12 14.36 -8.80
C ALA A 386 -4.70 14.40 -8.19
N VAL A 387 -4.34 13.40 -7.36
CA VAL A 387 -2.96 13.23 -6.85
C VAL A 387 -1.97 13.14 -8.00
N TYR A 388 -2.25 12.32 -9.02
CA TYR A 388 -1.39 12.17 -10.20
C TYR A 388 -1.33 13.45 -11.05
N GLY A 389 -2.43 14.21 -11.15
CA GLY A 389 -2.48 15.52 -11.79
C GLY A 389 -1.52 16.51 -11.14
N ILE A 390 -1.64 16.70 -9.82
CA ILE A 390 -0.80 17.60 -9.03
C ILE A 390 0.69 17.24 -9.12
N LEU A 391 1.02 15.94 -9.15
CA LEU A 391 2.40 15.46 -9.20
C LEU A 391 3.04 15.58 -10.60
N LEU A 392 2.31 15.22 -11.66
CA LEU A 392 2.91 14.92 -12.96
C LEU A 392 2.61 15.95 -14.06
N GLN A 393 1.52 16.69 -13.97
CA GLN A 393 1.15 17.72 -14.96
C GLN A 393 1.73 19.08 -14.53
N ARG A 394 2.99 19.32 -14.90
CA ARG A 394 3.66 20.60 -14.64
C ARG A 394 3.02 21.71 -15.48
N GLY A 395 2.87 22.90 -14.90
CA GLY A 395 2.07 24.02 -15.45
C GLY A 395 2.47 24.61 -16.81
N GLN A 396 3.47 24.05 -17.50
CA GLN A 396 3.81 24.43 -18.88
C GLN A 396 2.76 23.98 -19.90
N ASP A 397 2.04 22.87 -19.66
CA ASP A 397 0.94 22.44 -20.53
C ASP A 397 -0.30 23.35 -20.41
N VAL A 398 -0.49 24.02 -19.26
CA VAL A 398 -1.64 24.90 -19.00
C VAL A 398 -1.60 26.16 -19.88
N GLN A 399 -0.42 26.81 -19.99
CA GLN A 399 -0.25 27.98 -20.85
C GLN A 399 -0.44 27.64 -22.35
N ALA A 400 -0.07 26.43 -22.76
CA ALA A 400 -0.28 25.97 -24.13
C ALA A 400 -1.76 25.71 -24.45
N GLN A 401 -2.57 25.32 -23.46
CA GLN A 401 -4.02 25.15 -23.63
C GLN A 401 -4.76 26.48 -23.67
N ASP A 402 -4.46 27.43 -22.77
CA ASP A 402 -5.10 28.76 -22.76
C ASP A 402 -4.77 29.57 -24.02
N MET A 403 -3.50 29.59 -24.45
CA MET A 403 -3.11 30.27 -25.70
C MET A 403 -3.84 29.69 -26.92
N ARG A 404 -3.99 28.36 -27.01
CA ARG A 404 -4.73 27.71 -28.10
C ARG A 404 -6.24 27.98 -28.04
N ALA A 405 -6.81 28.14 -26.85
CA ALA A 405 -8.21 28.56 -26.71
C ALA A 405 -8.41 30.00 -27.23
N GLN A 406 -7.50 30.93 -26.91
CA GLN A 406 -7.55 32.31 -27.41
C GLN A 406 -7.27 32.43 -28.91
N GLU A 407 -6.32 31.68 -29.48
CA GLU A 407 -6.06 31.68 -30.93
C GLU A 407 -7.24 31.12 -31.75
N ASN A 408 -7.92 30.07 -31.25
CA ASN A 408 -9.08 29.52 -31.93
C ASN A 408 -10.30 30.45 -31.89
N ILE A 409 -10.41 31.32 -30.89
CA ILE A 409 -11.43 32.39 -30.85
C ILE A 409 -11.08 33.50 -31.84
N SER A 410 -9.79 33.88 -31.97
CA SER A 410 -9.37 34.99 -32.83
C SER A 410 -9.38 34.67 -34.33
N ARG A 411 -9.25 33.39 -34.74
CA ARG A 411 -9.38 32.97 -36.15
C ARG A 411 -10.82 32.90 -36.68
N GLY A 412 -11.82 33.11 -35.84
CA GLY A 412 -13.25 33.07 -36.23
C GLY A 412 -13.77 34.29 -37.02
N MET A 413 -13.02 35.38 -37.11
CA MET A 413 -13.46 36.62 -37.78
C MET A 413 -12.41 37.22 -38.73
N ARG A 414 -12.39 36.77 -39.99
CA ARG A 414 -12.11 37.62 -41.17
C ARG A 414 -12.39 36.86 -42.48
N GLY A 415 -13.51 37.17 -43.13
CA GLY A 415 -13.76 36.81 -44.53
C GLY A 415 -13.50 38.00 -45.45
N GLY A 416 -12.92 37.78 -46.64
CA GLY A 416 -12.60 38.87 -47.57
C GLY A 416 -12.04 38.43 -48.93
N ARG A 417 -12.92 38.37 -49.93
CA ARG A 417 -12.73 38.11 -51.38
C ARG A 417 -11.42 38.61 -52.03
N GLY A 418 -10.93 37.87 -53.05
CA GLY A 418 -9.99 38.36 -54.07
C GLY A 418 -9.90 37.40 -55.28
N ARG A 419 -9.82 37.92 -56.53
CA ARG A 419 -9.81 37.16 -57.80
C ARG A 419 -8.49 37.34 -58.57
N GLY A 420 -8.07 36.29 -59.28
CA GLY A 420 -7.54 36.39 -60.66
C GLY A 420 -6.02 36.47 -60.86
N GLY A 421 -5.54 35.91 -61.98
CA GLY A 421 -4.16 35.97 -62.45
C GLY A 421 -3.70 34.65 -63.11
N ARG A 422 -3.10 34.71 -64.30
CA ARG A 422 -2.71 33.56 -65.15
C ARG A 422 -1.43 33.90 -65.92
N ASN A 423 -0.69 32.88 -66.41
CA ASN A 423 0.44 32.94 -67.36
C ASN A 423 1.80 33.49 -66.80
N ILE A 424 3.02 33.14 -67.29
CA ILE A 424 3.47 32.39 -68.50
C ILE A 424 4.92 31.79 -68.36
N ILE A 425 5.17 30.59 -68.94
CA ILE A 425 6.38 29.99 -69.60
C ILE A 425 7.82 29.96 -68.95
N LEU A 426 8.32 28.72 -68.70
CA LEU A 426 9.60 28.01 -69.11
C LEU A 426 10.85 28.79 -69.65
N PRO A 427 12.12 28.24 -69.65
CA PRO A 427 12.45 26.81 -69.84
C PRO A 427 13.64 26.13 -69.09
N SER A 428 13.55 24.79 -69.02
CA SER A 428 14.60 23.74 -69.07
C SER A 428 15.97 23.86 -68.36
N GLN A 429 16.30 22.83 -67.54
CA GLN A 429 17.28 21.80 -67.93
C GLN A 429 17.13 20.50 -67.09
N GLN A 430 17.77 19.41 -67.55
CA GLN A 430 17.51 18.03 -67.12
C GLN A 430 18.35 17.58 -65.92
N GLY A 431 17.78 16.70 -65.09
CA GLY A 431 18.47 15.94 -64.04
C GLY A 431 17.58 14.77 -63.57
N VAL A 432 18.14 13.56 -63.48
CA VAL A 432 17.34 12.31 -63.39
C VAL A 432 16.94 11.97 -61.95
N SER A 433 15.73 11.39 -61.82
CA SER A 433 15.05 11.05 -60.56
C SER A 433 15.69 9.90 -59.77
N VAL A 434 15.74 10.04 -58.44
CA VAL A 434 15.40 8.96 -57.50
C VAL A 434 14.47 9.56 -56.43
N ALA A 435 13.33 8.92 -56.17
CA ALA A 435 12.23 9.53 -55.41
C ALA A 435 12.37 9.36 -53.89
N ALA A 436 12.34 10.49 -53.16
CA ALA A 436 12.05 10.54 -51.73
C ALA A 436 10.62 11.04 -51.52
N GLY A 437 9.70 10.12 -51.19
CA GLY A 437 8.28 10.43 -50.99
C GLY A 437 7.98 10.93 -49.58
N ALA A 438 8.16 12.23 -49.32
CA ALA A 438 7.73 12.85 -48.08
C ALA A 438 6.20 12.98 -48.03
N GLY A 439 5.52 11.99 -47.43
CA GLY A 439 4.10 12.08 -47.10
C GLY A 439 3.87 13.08 -45.97
N ALA A 440 3.24 14.21 -46.26
CA ALA A 440 2.87 15.22 -45.27
C ALA A 440 1.77 14.69 -44.33
N VAL A 441 2.16 14.04 -43.24
CA VAL A 441 1.25 13.72 -42.14
C VAL A 441 0.92 15.02 -41.41
N GLN A 442 -0.36 15.39 -41.41
CA GLN A 442 -0.87 16.41 -40.50
C GLN A 442 -0.64 15.91 -39.07
N ALA A 443 0.30 16.52 -38.37
CA ALA A 443 0.50 16.28 -36.96
C ALA A 443 -0.66 16.90 -36.18
N GLU A 444 -1.76 16.14 -36.03
CA GLU A 444 -2.68 16.34 -34.93
C GLU A 444 -1.87 16.25 -33.64
N GLY A 445 -1.67 17.38 -32.98
CA GLY A 445 -0.88 17.50 -31.76
C GLY A 445 -1.60 16.87 -30.57
N CYS A 446 -1.66 15.54 -30.54
CA CYS A 446 -2.16 14.75 -29.43
C CYS A 446 -1.27 14.98 -28.20
N SER A 447 -1.76 15.77 -27.24
CA SER A 447 -1.16 15.83 -25.91
C SER A 447 -1.33 14.45 -25.29
N VAL A 448 -0.25 13.67 -25.23
CA VAL A 448 -0.27 12.31 -24.67
C VAL A 448 -0.72 12.40 -23.21
N ALA A 449 -1.88 11.81 -22.92
CA ALA A 449 -2.43 11.76 -21.57
C ALA A 449 -1.40 11.19 -20.59
N VAL A 450 -1.10 11.94 -19.53
CA VAL A 450 -0.13 11.51 -18.51
C VAL A 450 -0.80 10.46 -17.64
N CYS A 451 -0.35 9.21 -17.74
CA CYS A 451 -0.92 8.09 -17.00
C CYS A 451 0.04 7.56 -15.92
N VAL A 452 -0.56 6.98 -14.88
CA VAL A 452 0.11 6.19 -13.83
C VAL A 452 -0.34 4.74 -13.93
N GLU A 453 0.61 3.84 -13.72
CA GLU A 453 0.45 2.39 -13.78
C GLU A 453 -0.02 1.83 -12.44
N GLU A 454 -1.32 1.58 -12.29
CA GLU A 454 -1.90 0.99 -11.07
C GLU A 454 -1.93 -0.54 -11.14
N TYR A 455 -1.32 -1.19 -10.15
CA TYR A 455 -1.46 -2.63 -9.88
C TYR A 455 -2.57 -2.85 -8.85
N ASP A 456 -3.66 -3.50 -9.28
CA ASP A 456 -4.89 -3.72 -8.50
C ASP A 456 -5.48 -5.11 -8.81
N ARG A 457 -6.45 -5.58 -8.02
CA ARG A 457 -7.15 -6.84 -8.30
C ARG A 457 -8.15 -6.69 -9.46
N LEU A 458 -8.20 -7.71 -10.32
CA LEU A 458 -9.39 -8.07 -11.09
C LEU A 458 -9.75 -9.50 -10.72
N ASP A 459 -10.91 -9.67 -10.09
CA ASP A 459 -11.31 -10.92 -9.42
C ASP A 459 -10.21 -11.38 -8.45
N LEU A 460 -9.60 -12.54 -8.70
CA LEU A 460 -8.50 -13.12 -7.92
C LEU A 460 -7.11 -12.89 -8.55
N ASN A 461 -7.03 -12.14 -9.65
CA ASN A 461 -5.80 -11.94 -10.42
C ASN A 461 -5.26 -10.51 -10.25
N LEU A 462 -3.94 -10.39 -10.20
CA LEU A 462 -3.27 -9.11 -10.21
C LEU A 462 -3.31 -8.51 -11.63
N LYS A 463 -3.98 -7.36 -11.78
CA LYS A 463 -4.12 -6.64 -13.03
C LYS A 463 -3.34 -5.31 -12.99
N LYS A 464 -2.64 -5.04 -14.08
CA LYS A 464 -2.06 -3.73 -14.40
C LYS A 464 -3.11 -2.88 -15.13
N ASN A 465 -3.33 -1.67 -14.65
CA ASN A 465 -4.24 -0.68 -15.22
C ASN A 465 -3.48 0.60 -15.53
N GLN A 466 -3.95 1.38 -16.51
CA GLN A 466 -3.48 2.75 -16.75
C GLN A 466 -4.53 3.72 -16.22
N VAL A 467 -4.12 4.66 -15.38
CA VAL A 467 -4.99 5.67 -14.78
C VAL A 467 -4.50 7.05 -15.16
N GLU A 468 -5.34 7.78 -15.88
CA GLU A 468 -5.06 9.13 -16.37
C GLU A 468 -5.02 10.14 -15.22
N ALA A 469 -3.99 10.98 -15.22
CA ALA A 469 -3.84 12.10 -14.31
C ALA A 469 -4.80 13.24 -14.70
N HIS A 470 -5.54 13.78 -13.72
CA HIS A 470 -6.46 14.90 -13.93
C HIS A 470 -6.03 16.07 -13.06
N LEU A 471 -5.71 17.22 -13.65
CA LEU A 471 -5.45 18.43 -12.90
C LEU A 471 -6.74 18.91 -12.17
N PRO A 472 -6.66 19.27 -10.87
CA PRO A 472 -7.69 20.10 -10.24
C PRO A 472 -7.86 21.43 -10.99
N ARG A 473 -9.07 22.01 -10.95
CA ARG A 473 -9.37 23.30 -11.61
C ARG A 473 -8.64 24.46 -10.96
N THR A 474 -8.45 24.39 -9.64
CA THR A 474 -7.66 25.36 -8.88
C THR A 474 -6.18 25.04 -9.09
N PRO A 475 -5.41 25.89 -9.81
CA PRO A 475 -4.05 25.55 -10.18
C PRO A 475 -3.10 25.65 -8.98
N LEU A 476 -2.44 24.54 -8.65
CA LEU A 476 -1.29 24.51 -7.74
C LEU A 476 -0.10 23.91 -8.48
N SER A 477 1.04 24.61 -8.45
CA SER A 477 2.32 24.07 -8.93
C SER A 477 3.04 23.36 -7.77
N LEU A 478 3.54 22.16 -8.04
CA LEU A 478 4.29 21.36 -7.05
C LEU A 478 5.51 22.12 -6.50
N ASP A 479 6.20 22.90 -7.33
CA ASP A 479 7.39 23.66 -6.93
C ASP A 479 7.07 24.85 -5.98
N THR A 480 5.85 25.39 -6.02
CA THR A 480 5.42 26.51 -5.15
C THR A 480 4.44 26.08 -4.05
N LEU A 481 4.22 24.78 -3.86
CA LEU A 481 3.18 24.26 -2.97
C LEU A 481 3.36 24.66 -1.50
N SER A 482 4.60 24.82 -1.01
CA SER A 482 4.88 25.34 0.34
C SER A 482 4.60 26.83 0.50
N GLN A 483 4.59 27.59 -0.60
CA GLN A 483 4.29 29.04 -0.63
C GLN A 483 2.79 29.29 -0.78
N ALA A 484 2.03 28.30 -1.26
CA ALA A 484 0.58 28.40 -1.43
C ALA A 484 -0.14 28.52 -0.06
N PRO A 485 -1.04 29.53 0.11
CA PRO A 485 -1.82 29.69 1.33
C PRO A 485 -2.58 28.43 1.73
N VAL A 486 -2.71 28.17 3.04
CA VAL A 486 -3.47 27.02 3.57
C VAL A 486 -4.87 26.95 2.96
N ALA A 487 -5.55 28.11 2.82
CA ALA A 487 -6.88 28.19 2.21
C ALA A 487 -6.93 27.75 0.73
N ALA A 488 -5.87 27.99 -0.05
CA ALA A 488 -5.80 27.53 -1.45
C ALA A 488 -5.59 26.00 -1.52
N ARG A 489 -4.74 25.47 -0.64
CA ARG A 489 -4.48 24.03 -0.50
C ARG A 489 -5.73 23.28 0.00
N LEU A 490 -6.45 23.86 0.97
CA LEU A 490 -7.75 23.39 1.44
C LEU A 490 -8.80 23.45 0.33
N GLY A 491 -8.80 24.52 -0.47
CA GLY A 491 -9.65 24.66 -1.65
C GLY A 491 -9.51 23.48 -2.63
N VAL A 492 -8.29 23.07 -2.95
CA VAL A 492 -8.03 21.91 -3.81
C VAL A 492 -8.52 20.60 -3.18
N LEU A 493 -8.24 20.38 -1.88
CA LEU A 493 -8.73 19.18 -1.17
C LEU A 493 -10.26 19.08 -1.21
N LEU A 494 -10.95 20.18 -0.93
CA LEU A 494 -12.42 20.26 -0.95
C LEU A 494 -12.99 20.18 -2.37
N GLU A 495 -12.29 20.71 -3.38
CA GLU A 495 -12.66 20.60 -4.79
C GLU A 495 -12.66 19.13 -5.24
N VAL A 496 -11.57 18.39 -4.96
CA VAL A 496 -11.43 16.97 -5.33
C VAL A 496 -12.44 16.09 -4.59
N LEU A 497 -12.70 16.37 -3.31
CA LEU A 497 -13.77 15.70 -2.55
C LEU A 497 -15.18 16.17 -2.96
N GLY A 498 -15.31 17.25 -3.74
CA GLY A 498 -16.56 17.81 -4.23
C GLY A 498 -17.45 18.40 -3.13
N ILE A 499 -16.86 19.07 -2.13
CA ILE A 499 -17.53 19.48 -0.89
C ILE A 499 -17.36 20.98 -0.65
N LYS A 500 -18.37 21.61 -0.05
CA LYS A 500 -18.31 22.99 0.43
C LYS A 500 -17.84 23.00 1.88
N GLU A 501 -16.91 23.88 2.23
CA GLU A 501 -16.39 24.02 3.59
C GLU A 501 -17.49 24.25 4.64
N SER A 502 -18.54 25.00 4.28
CA SER A 502 -19.70 25.26 5.15
C SER A 502 -20.47 24.00 5.57
N ALA A 503 -20.40 22.90 4.81
CA ALA A 503 -21.02 21.63 5.19
C ALA A 503 -20.30 20.95 6.38
N LEU A 504 -19.06 21.36 6.68
CA LEU A 504 -18.22 20.82 7.75
C LEU A 504 -18.18 21.73 9.00
N ALA A 505 -18.93 22.84 9.00
CA ALA A 505 -18.87 23.85 10.07
C ALA A 505 -19.21 23.29 11.46
N ALA A 506 -20.23 22.41 11.55
CA ALA A 506 -20.68 21.77 12.78
C ALA A 506 -19.88 20.52 13.19
N VAL A 507 -18.84 20.16 12.43
CA VAL A 507 -18.02 18.95 12.64
C VAL A 507 -16.73 19.30 13.39
N PRO A 508 -16.36 18.54 14.44
CA PRO A 508 -15.07 18.68 15.13
C PRO A 508 -13.89 18.64 14.16
N LEU A 509 -12.88 19.50 14.37
CA LEU A 509 -11.81 19.77 13.39
C LEU A 509 -11.11 18.51 12.88
N HIS A 510 -10.80 17.57 13.77
CA HIS A 510 -10.13 16.30 13.43
C HIS A 510 -11.04 15.28 12.72
N LEU A 511 -12.37 15.40 12.82
CA LEU A 511 -13.31 14.54 12.09
C LEU A 511 -13.71 15.08 10.71
N ARG A 512 -13.37 16.34 10.39
CA ARG A 512 -13.79 17.00 9.14
C ARG A 512 -13.39 16.22 7.90
N LEU A 513 -12.15 15.69 7.85
CA LEU A 513 -11.67 14.91 6.71
C LEU A 513 -12.46 13.59 6.57
N ALA A 514 -12.71 12.90 7.67
CA ALA A 514 -13.46 11.64 7.66
C ALA A 514 -14.94 11.83 7.26
N VAL A 515 -15.59 12.90 7.75
CA VAL A 515 -16.95 13.27 7.32
C VAL A 515 -16.98 13.63 5.83
N ALA A 516 -15.99 14.39 5.36
CA ALA A 516 -15.89 14.76 3.95
C ALA A 516 -15.72 13.53 3.04
N VAL A 517 -14.79 12.63 3.39
CA VAL A 517 -14.60 11.33 2.73
C VAL A 517 -15.88 10.49 2.75
N THR A 518 -16.63 10.49 3.85
CA THR A 518 -17.89 9.74 3.95
C THR A 518 -18.98 10.31 3.03
N GLY A 519 -19.05 11.65 2.90
CA GLY A 519 -19.93 12.31 1.93
C GLY A 519 -19.57 12.00 0.47
N PHE A 520 -18.26 12.00 0.14
CA PHE A 520 -17.75 11.57 -1.16
C PHE A 520 -18.10 10.10 -1.46
N TRP A 521 -17.83 9.20 -0.50
CA TRP A 521 -18.11 7.75 -0.59
C TRP A 521 -19.59 7.46 -0.88
N LEU A 522 -20.53 8.14 -0.22
CA LEU A 522 -21.97 8.01 -0.52
C LEU A 522 -22.36 8.51 -1.91
N ARG A 523 -21.67 9.52 -2.44
CA ARG A 523 -22.06 10.24 -3.67
C ARG A 523 -21.54 9.58 -4.94
N GLU A 524 -20.34 9.01 -4.89
CA GLU A 524 -19.66 8.44 -6.07
C GLU A 524 -19.90 6.92 -6.25
N ILE A 525 -20.31 6.20 -5.20
CA ILE A 525 -20.43 4.72 -5.26
C ILE A 525 -21.80 4.29 -5.80
N ILE A 526 -21.76 3.28 -6.68
CA ILE A 526 -22.91 2.64 -7.30
C ILE A 526 -22.79 1.12 -7.07
N PRO A 527 -23.80 0.45 -6.47
CA PRO A 527 -24.99 1.04 -5.86
C PRO A 527 -24.64 1.83 -4.58
N THR A 528 -25.38 2.91 -4.32
CA THR A 528 -25.17 3.76 -3.16
C THR A 528 -25.26 2.98 -1.84
N PRO A 529 -24.30 3.15 -0.90
CA PRO A 529 -24.34 2.47 0.40
C PRO A 529 -25.63 2.76 1.16
N SER A 530 -26.19 1.74 1.83
CA SER A 530 -27.48 1.91 2.51
C SER A 530 -27.36 2.79 3.76
N LYS A 531 -28.49 3.41 4.17
CA LYS A 531 -28.59 4.22 5.41
C LYS A 531 -28.00 3.50 6.63
N LEU A 532 -28.13 2.17 6.71
CA LEU A 532 -27.62 1.38 7.83
C LEU A 532 -26.08 1.30 7.85
N HIS A 533 -25.42 1.24 6.69
CA HIS A 533 -23.95 1.28 6.62
C HIS A 533 -23.43 2.65 7.09
N LEU A 534 -24.07 3.73 6.64
CA LEU A 534 -23.76 5.09 7.11
C LEU A 534 -23.96 5.22 8.62
N GLN A 535 -25.10 4.77 9.15
CA GLN A 535 -25.38 4.85 10.58
C GLN A 535 -24.37 4.03 11.40
N ALA A 536 -24.03 2.80 10.99
CA ALA A 536 -23.02 1.98 11.65
C ALA A 536 -21.64 2.66 11.69
N LEU A 537 -21.21 3.25 10.57
CA LEU A 537 -19.94 3.96 10.47
C LEU A 537 -19.90 5.21 11.36
N VAL A 538 -20.95 6.03 11.35
CA VAL A 538 -21.03 7.25 12.20
C VAL A 538 -21.15 6.89 13.69
N LEU A 539 -21.85 5.81 14.05
CA LEU A 539 -21.84 5.28 15.43
C LEU A 539 -20.43 4.82 15.84
N GLY A 540 -19.64 4.26 14.92
CA GLY A 540 -18.23 3.95 15.14
C GLY A 540 -17.39 5.20 15.45
N MET A 541 -17.56 6.28 14.68
CA MET A 541 -16.91 7.57 14.96
C MET A 541 -17.32 8.14 16.33
N VAL A 542 -18.61 8.06 16.68
CA VAL A 542 -19.13 8.49 18.00
C VAL A 542 -18.51 7.67 19.13
N TYR A 543 -18.43 6.35 19.00
CA TYR A 543 -17.73 5.48 19.95
C TYR A 543 -16.25 5.87 20.12
N GLY A 544 -15.60 6.25 19.02
CA GLY A 544 -14.24 6.79 18.98
C GLY A 544 -14.06 8.02 19.86
N GLU A 545 -14.87 9.05 19.62
CA GLU A 545 -14.85 10.29 20.40
C GLU A 545 -15.11 10.04 21.89
N LEU A 546 -16.08 9.18 22.22
CA LEU A 546 -16.35 8.78 23.61
C LEU A 546 -15.16 8.02 24.24
N SER A 547 -14.39 7.26 23.46
CA SER A 547 -13.23 6.51 23.95
C SER A 547 -11.98 7.39 24.10
N TRP A 548 -11.85 8.41 23.26
CA TRP A 548 -10.82 9.45 23.36
C TRP A 548 -11.07 10.38 24.56
N ASN A 549 -12.30 10.85 24.75
CA ASN A 549 -12.67 11.76 25.83
C ASN A 549 -12.68 11.12 27.22
N ASN A 550 -12.55 9.78 27.33
CA ASN A 550 -12.47 9.05 28.60
C ASN A 550 -11.04 8.56 28.93
N GLN A 551 -10.00 9.10 28.29
CA GLN A 551 -8.60 8.83 28.66
C GLN A 551 -8.25 9.42 30.05
N PRO A 552 -7.28 8.85 30.79
CA PRO A 552 -6.91 9.32 32.12
C PRO A 552 -6.43 10.78 32.10
N GLY A 553 -7.22 11.68 32.71
CA GLY A 553 -6.95 13.13 32.76
C GLY A 553 -8.07 14.01 32.18
N ALA A 554 -9.07 13.44 31.50
CA ALA A 554 -10.23 14.19 31.01
C ALA A 554 -11.22 14.56 32.14
N THR A 555 -11.75 15.79 32.10
CA THR A 555 -12.45 16.45 33.22
C THR A 555 -14.00 16.39 33.18
N HIS A 556 -14.61 15.53 32.37
CA HIS A 556 -16.07 15.51 32.15
C HIS A 556 -16.80 14.29 32.75
N ASN A 557 -18.08 14.47 33.08
CA ASN A 557 -18.91 13.53 33.85
C ASN A 557 -19.25 12.23 33.09
N GLN A 558 -18.72 11.09 33.56
CA GLN A 558 -18.52 9.91 32.71
C GLN A 558 -19.65 8.86 32.69
N HIS A 559 -20.62 8.87 33.60
CA HIS A 559 -21.53 7.71 33.79
C HIS A 559 -22.39 7.37 32.57
N GLY A 560 -23.02 8.37 31.95
CA GLY A 560 -23.87 8.17 30.76
C GLY A 560 -23.08 7.76 29.53
N GLU A 561 -21.95 8.41 29.29
CA GLU A 561 -21.03 8.13 28.19
C GLU A 561 -20.38 6.76 28.30
N HIS A 562 -19.98 6.37 29.51
CA HIS A 562 -19.46 5.03 29.79
C HIS A 562 -20.52 3.95 29.49
N SER A 563 -21.79 4.18 29.86
CA SER A 563 -22.88 3.25 29.56
C SER A 563 -23.08 3.07 28.05
N VAL A 564 -23.14 4.16 27.29
CA VAL A 564 -23.23 4.16 25.82
C VAL A 564 -22.04 3.42 25.19
N ARG A 565 -20.81 3.79 25.58
CA ARG A 565 -19.56 3.19 25.09
C ARG A 565 -19.52 1.68 25.36
N SER A 566 -19.80 1.24 26.59
CA SER A 566 -19.89 -0.19 26.94
C SER A 566 -21.06 -0.90 26.26
N GLY A 567 -22.15 -0.19 25.94
CA GLY A 567 -23.26 -0.70 25.14
C GLY A 567 -22.84 -1.08 23.72
N MET A 568 -22.14 -0.17 23.05
CA MET A 568 -21.60 -0.38 21.71
C MET A 568 -20.47 -1.43 21.69
N ASP A 569 -19.55 -1.38 22.66
CA ASP A 569 -18.41 -2.32 22.74
C ASP A 569 -18.85 -3.79 22.82
N ARG A 570 -19.97 -4.06 23.52
CA ARG A 570 -20.58 -5.41 23.59
C ARG A 570 -21.08 -5.94 22.24
N LEU A 571 -21.24 -5.09 21.22
CA LEU A 571 -21.70 -5.48 19.89
C LEU A 571 -20.58 -5.96 18.96
N ARG A 572 -19.30 -5.81 19.34
CA ARG A 572 -18.17 -6.25 18.51
C ARG A 572 -18.31 -7.70 18.05
N MET A 573 -18.03 -7.93 16.78
CA MET A 573 -17.89 -9.26 16.18
C MET A 573 -16.88 -10.09 16.98
N ARG A 574 -17.23 -11.32 17.38
CA ARG A 574 -16.31 -12.22 18.08
C ARG A 574 -15.72 -13.29 17.14
N PRO A 575 -14.45 -13.67 17.32
CA PRO A 575 -13.88 -14.83 16.62
C PRO A 575 -14.70 -16.10 16.88
N GLY A 576 -14.93 -16.91 15.83
CA GLY A 576 -15.62 -18.20 15.94
C GLY A 576 -17.16 -18.13 16.01
N GLU A 577 -17.79 -16.97 15.79
CA GLU A 577 -19.24 -16.90 15.65
C GLU A 577 -19.75 -17.73 14.46
N ARG A 578 -20.86 -18.46 14.64
CA ARG A 578 -21.44 -19.35 13.60
C ARG A 578 -21.90 -18.64 12.32
N ARG A 579 -22.01 -17.30 12.32
CA ARG A 579 -22.33 -16.50 11.13
C ARG A 579 -21.04 -15.91 10.59
N GLY A 580 -20.64 -16.36 9.40
CA GLY A 580 -19.49 -15.81 8.69
C GLY A 580 -19.64 -14.33 8.31
N LEU A 581 -18.57 -13.79 7.72
CA LEU A 581 -18.47 -12.40 7.31
C LEU A 581 -19.64 -11.97 6.40
N ASP A 582 -20.25 -10.81 6.69
CA ASP A 582 -21.13 -10.14 5.74
C ASP A 582 -20.25 -9.51 4.64
N ILE A 583 -20.02 -10.29 3.58
CA ILE A 583 -19.15 -9.91 2.45
C ILE A 583 -19.62 -8.60 1.78
N GLY A 584 -20.93 -8.31 1.79
CA GLY A 584 -21.48 -7.06 1.28
C GLY A 584 -21.09 -5.86 2.14
N ALA A 585 -21.19 -6.01 3.46
CA ALA A 585 -20.71 -5.01 4.41
C ALA A 585 -19.19 -4.81 4.32
N ALA A 586 -18.42 -5.90 4.28
CA ALA A 586 -16.96 -5.87 4.18
C ALA A 586 -16.51 -5.09 2.94
N HIS A 587 -17.08 -5.39 1.77
CA HIS A 587 -16.81 -4.65 0.55
C HIS A 587 -17.17 -3.16 0.66
N SER A 588 -18.33 -2.83 1.25
CA SER A 588 -18.78 -1.44 1.39
C SER A 588 -17.86 -0.63 2.32
N PHE A 589 -17.40 -1.22 3.43
CA PHE A 589 -16.44 -0.57 4.33
C PHE A 589 -15.01 -0.55 3.76
N SER A 590 -14.58 -1.56 3.00
CA SER A 590 -13.32 -1.51 2.25
C SER A 590 -13.30 -0.38 1.21
N GLN A 591 -14.42 -0.13 0.51
CA GLN A 591 -14.55 1.03 -0.37
C GLN A 591 -14.40 2.36 0.39
N TRP A 592 -14.94 2.46 1.62
CA TRP A 592 -14.80 3.65 2.45
C TRP A 592 -13.34 3.84 2.90
N GLN A 593 -12.67 2.77 3.36
CA GLN A 593 -11.27 2.83 3.76
C GLN A 593 -10.35 3.17 2.57
N ALA A 594 -10.63 2.69 1.35
CA ALA A 594 -9.89 3.07 0.15
C ALA A 594 -10.06 4.56 -0.20
N CYS A 595 -11.27 5.12 -0.02
CA CYS A 595 -11.50 6.56 -0.15
C CYS A 595 -10.73 7.35 0.92
N LEU A 596 -10.74 6.91 2.18
CA LEU A 596 -10.02 7.57 3.27
C LEU A 596 -8.51 7.56 3.03
N TRP A 597 -7.93 6.40 2.71
CA TRP A 597 -6.50 6.25 2.43
C TRP A 597 -6.02 7.12 1.25
N SER A 598 -6.82 7.19 0.18
CA SER A 598 -6.53 8.06 -0.96
C SER A 598 -6.66 9.55 -0.59
N ALA A 599 -7.62 9.90 0.27
CA ALA A 599 -7.82 11.28 0.74
C ALA A 599 -6.75 11.73 1.75
N LEU A 600 -6.24 10.84 2.59
CA LEU A 600 -5.06 11.07 3.44
C LEU A 600 -3.84 11.34 2.55
N SER A 601 -3.59 10.50 1.54
CA SER A 601 -2.51 10.71 0.56
C SER A 601 -2.60 12.08 -0.13
N LEU A 602 -3.80 12.53 -0.51
CA LEU A 602 -4.03 13.87 -1.07
C LEU A 602 -3.82 14.99 -0.04
N ASN A 603 -4.32 14.84 1.19
CA ASN A 603 -4.15 15.81 2.27
C ASN A 603 -2.66 15.99 2.62
N GLN A 604 -1.90 14.90 2.68
CA GLN A 604 -0.45 14.86 2.90
C GLN A 604 0.33 15.51 1.75
N LEU A 605 0.01 15.16 0.49
CA LEU A 605 0.58 15.83 -0.69
C LEU A 605 0.33 17.35 -0.65
N LEU A 606 -0.86 17.77 -0.25
CA LEU A 606 -1.21 19.18 -0.09
C LEU A 606 -0.62 19.83 1.18
N LEU A 607 0.32 19.19 1.87
CA LEU A 607 0.97 19.67 3.10
C LEU A 607 -0.03 19.93 4.25
N LEU A 608 -0.92 18.96 4.48
CA LEU A 608 -1.88 18.87 5.59
C LEU A 608 -2.74 20.14 5.78
N PRO A 609 -3.51 20.59 4.76
CA PRO A 609 -4.39 21.75 4.88
C PRO A 609 -5.61 21.48 5.79
N MET A 610 -5.91 20.21 6.08
CA MET A 610 -6.89 19.79 7.07
C MET A 610 -6.23 18.83 8.07
N PRO A 611 -6.55 18.89 9.38
CA PRO A 611 -6.06 17.91 10.35
C PRO A 611 -6.49 16.49 9.97
N GLU A 612 -5.59 15.52 10.13
CA GLU A 612 -5.94 14.11 9.99
C GLU A 612 -6.75 13.64 11.20
N PRO A 613 -7.70 12.70 11.00
CA PRO A 613 -8.39 12.05 12.10
C PRO A 613 -7.46 11.13 12.88
N HIS A 614 -7.73 10.94 14.17
CA HIS A 614 -7.10 9.92 15.00
C HIS A 614 -7.59 8.52 14.55
N LEU A 615 -6.82 7.86 13.69
CA LEU A 615 -7.27 6.67 12.97
C LEU A 615 -7.58 5.49 13.90
N SER A 616 -6.85 5.38 15.02
CA SER A 616 -7.12 4.43 16.09
C SER A 616 -8.55 4.51 16.62
N TRP A 617 -9.14 5.71 16.68
CA TRP A 617 -10.49 5.92 17.23
C TRP A 617 -11.54 6.11 16.14
N LEU A 618 -11.14 6.36 14.90
CA LEU A 618 -12.07 6.60 13.80
C LEU A 618 -12.81 5.34 13.33
N PHE A 619 -12.12 4.18 13.33
CA PHE A 619 -12.67 2.94 12.79
C PHE A 619 -12.19 1.72 13.58
N SER A 620 -13.14 0.84 13.93
CA SER A 620 -12.89 -0.54 14.33
C SER A 620 -13.83 -1.44 13.53
N GLY A 621 -13.24 -2.38 12.79
CA GLY A 621 -13.95 -3.31 11.92
C GLY A 621 -14.95 -4.17 12.68
N THR A 622 -14.52 -4.81 13.78
CA THR A 622 -15.40 -5.69 14.56
C THR A 622 -16.55 -4.91 15.19
N LEU A 623 -16.32 -3.66 15.59
CA LEU A 623 -17.37 -2.78 16.11
C LEU A 623 -18.35 -2.36 15.01
N VAL A 624 -17.88 -1.82 13.89
CA VAL A 624 -18.74 -1.27 12.82
C VAL A 624 -19.58 -2.36 12.14
N HIS A 625 -19.03 -3.56 11.95
CA HIS A 625 -19.81 -4.72 11.49
C HIS A 625 -20.86 -5.17 12.53
N GLY A 626 -20.51 -5.14 13.82
CA GLY A 626 -21.43 -5.42 14.93
C GLY A 626 -22.60 -4.43 15.01
N LEU A 627 -22.31 -3.14 14.86
CA LEU A 627 -23.30 -2.06 14.79
C LEU A 627 -24.22 -2.22 13.57
N LEU A 628 -23.67 -2.53 12.39
CA LEU A 628 -24.47 -2.80 11.20
C LEU A 628 -25.40 -4.02 11.38
N ARG A 629 -24.91 -5.08 12.02
CA ARG A 629 -25.71 -6.26 12.36
C ARG A 629 -26.86 -5.91 13.31
N HIS A 630 -26.59 -5.11 14.34
CA HIS A 630 -27.61 -4.63 15.28
C HIS A 630 -28.70 -3.81 14.56
N LEU A 631 -28.31 -2.88 13.68
CA LEU A 631 -29.23 -2.07 12.88
C LEU A 631 -30.04 -2.92 11.87
N LYS A 632 -29.43 -3.93 11.23
CA LYS A 632 -30.13 -4.89 10.38
C LYS A 632 -31.14 -5.75 11.16
N GLY A 633 -30.98 -5.88 12.49
CA GLY A 633 -31.95 -6.49 13.40
C GLY A 633 -33.18 -5.62 13.71
N GLY A 634 -33.33 -4.46 13.07
CA GLY A 634 -34.49 -3.57 13.24
C GLY A 634 -34.43 -2.64 14.46
N GLN A 635 -33.32 -2.65 15.21
CA GLN A 635 -33.10 -1.73 16.33
C GLN A 635 -32.65 -0.35 15.80
N PRO A 636 -33.22 0.76 16.33
CA PRO A 636 -32.83 2.11 15.92
C PRO A 636 -31.44 2.49 16.46
N ALA A 637 -30.68 3.28 15.72
CA ALA A 637 -29.36 3.77 16.12
C ALA A 637 -29.44 4.58 17.43
N GLU A 638 -30.54 5.29 17.59
CA GLU A 638 -30.90 6.12 18.73
C GLU A 638 -30.99 5.32 20.04
N ALA A 639 -31.35 4.03 20.00
CA ALA A 639 -31.39 3.18 21.19
C ALA A 639 -30.00 2.93 21.81
N LEU A 640 -28.93 3.00 21.00
CA LEU A 640 -27.55 2.86 21.49
C LEU A 640 -26.99 4.13 22.12
N LEU A 641 -27.65 5.28 21.92
CA LEU A 641 -27.20 6.61 22.37
C LEU A 641 -27.92 7.10 23.64
N VAL A 642 -28.88 6.30 24.14
CA VAL A 642 -29.63 6.59 25.37
C VAL A 642 -28.67 6.70 26.56
N GLY A 643 -28.76 7.81 27.29
CA GLY A 643 -27.94 8.09 28.47
C GLY A 643 -26.84 9.14 28.26
N SER A 644 -26.52 9.53 27.02
CA SER A 644 -25.66 10.71 26.76
C SER A 644 -26.29 11.67 25.74
N PRO A 645 -26.63 12.90 26.15
CA PRO A 645 -27.01 13.98 25.24
C PRO A 645 -25.88 14.33 24.25
N PHE A 646 -24.62 14.27 24.70
CA PHE A 646 -23.45 14.54 23.87
C PHE A 646 -23.31 13.54 22.72
N SER A 647 -23.38 12.23 22.99
CA SER A 647 -23.29 11.21 21.93
C SER A 647 -24.43 11.31 20.93
N SER A 648 -25.64 11.64 21.42
CA SER A 648 -26.82 11.88 20.58
C SER A 648 -26.63 13.10 19.67
N GLN A 649 -26.22 14.24 20.23
CA GLN A 649 -25.97 15.47 19.48
C GLN A 649 -24.85 15.30 18.44
N LEU A 650 -23.76 14.64 18.82
CA LEU A 650 -22.64 14.33 17.92
C LEU A 650 -23.10 13.44 16.76
N PHE A 651 -23.82 12.35 17.05
CA PHE A 651 -24.34 11.44 16.02
C PHE A 651 -25.21 12.16 14.99
N PHE A 652 -26.15 12.99 15.42
CA PHE A 652 -27.00 13.74 14.49
C PHE A 652 -26.25 14.83 13.72
N SER A 653 -25.31 15.54 14.36
CA SER A 653 -24.45 16.53 13.70
C SER A 653 -23.62 15.90 12.57
N LEU A 654 -22.95 14.77 12.87
CA LEU A 654 -22.16 14.03 11.88
C LEU A 654 -23.02 13.48 10.75
N LEU A 655 -24.20 12.91 11.05
CA LEU A 655 -25.13 12.43 10.02
C LEU A 655 -25.63 13.54 9.09
N ASP A 656 -25.95 14.73 9.63
CA ASP A 656 -26.42 15.85 8.81
C ASP A 656 -25.29 16.41 7.95
N ALA A 657 -24.10 16.61 8.52
CA ALA A 657 -22.91 17.03 7.79
C ALA A 657 -22.58 16.08 6.63
N VAL A 658 -22.61 14.75 6.85
CA VAL A 658 -22.41 13.77 5.77
C VAL A 658 -23.47 13.89 4.67
N ARG A 659 -24.75 14.09 5.02
CA ARG A 659 -25.83 14.29 4.02
C ARG A 659 -25.59 15.54 3.19
N ASN A 660 -25.21 16.65 3.85
CA ASN A 660 -24.89 17.91 3.19
C ASN A 660 -23.67 17.76 2.25
N CYS A 661 -22.65 16.98 2.63
CA CYS A 661 -21.50 16.65 1.77
C CYS A 661 -21.84 15.70 0.60
N SER A 662 -22.83 14.81 0.76
CA SER A 662 -23.24 13.84 -0.27
C SER A 662 -24.07 14.45 -1.41
N SER A 663 -24.61 15.65 -1.21
CA SER A 663 -25.45 16.33 -2.18
C SER A 663 -24.62 16.88 -3.35
N LYS A 664 -24.95 16.46 -4.59
CA LYS A 664 -24.28 16.97 -5.80
C LYS A 664 -24.50 18.47 -5.93
N SER A 665 -23.42 19.25 -5.81
CA SER A 665 -23.47 20.67 -6.13
C SER A 665 -23.77 20.85 -7.62
N HIS A 666 -24.96 21.35 -7.96
CA HIS A 666 -25.25 21.77 -9.32
C HIS A 666 -24.21 22.81 -9.77
N PRO A 667 -23.59 22.67 -10.96
CA PRO A 667 -22.84 23.76 -11.54
C PRO A 667 -23.79 24.93 -11.85
N PRO A 668 -23.32 26.19 -11.78
CA PRO A 668 -24.12 27.33 -12.26
C PRO A 668 -24.56 27.10 -13.71
N SER A 669 -25.86 27.18 -13.95
CA SER A 669 -26.43 26.86 -15.26
C SER A 669 -26.00 27.90 -16.31
N ALA A 670 -25.31 27.43 -17.35
CA ALA A 670 -24.93 28.24 -18.51
C ALA A 670 -25.15 27.49 -19.83
N ALA A 671 -26.37 26.94 -20.07
CA ALA A 671 -26.84 26.54 -21.42
C ALA A 671 -28.35 26.23 -21.50
N ALA A 672 -29.23 27.13 -21.04
CA ALA A 672 -30.65 27.03 -21.41
C ALA A 672 -30.84 27.46 -22.88
N GLY A 673 -30.77 26.53 -23.85
CA GLY A 673 -30.76 26.98 -25.25
C GLY A 673 -30.74 25.98 -26.41
N ARG A 674 -31.62 24.96 -26.45
CA ARG A 674 -32.27 24.51 -27.71
C ARG A 674 -33.32 23.39 -27.52
N ARG A 675 -34.59 23.78 -27.37
CA ARG A 675 -35.72 22.88 -27.70
C ARG A 675 -35.83 22.80 -29.23
N ARG A 676 -35.58 21.63 -29.83
CA ARG A 676 -35.97 21.37 -31.23
C ARG A 676 -37.41 20.86 -31.27
N ARG A 677 -38.35 21.75 -31.63
CA ARG A 677 -39.66 21.38 -32.17
C ARG A 677 -39.51 20.98 -33.64
N GLY A 678 -40.20 19.93 -34.04
CA GLY A 678 -40.44 19.50 -35.41
C GLY A 678 -41.16 18.15 -35.34
N GLY A 679 -42.34 17.95 -35.89
CA GLY A 679 -43.00 18.67 -36.98
C GLY A 679 -43.31 17.62 -38.05
N GLY A 680 -44.45 16.95 -37.90
CA GLY A 680 -44.68 15.67 -38.56
C GLY A 680 -44.94 15.75 -40.07
N ARG A 681 -44.76 14.61 -40.75
CA ARG A 681 -45.39 14.28 -42.03
C ARG A 681 -45.92 12.86 -41.94
N GLY A 682 -47.23 12.69 -42.10
CA GLY A 682 -47.87 11.38 -42.10
C GLY A 682 -47.90 10.74 -43.49
N ARG A 683 -48.27 9.45 -43.53
CA ARG A 683 -48.76 8.78 -44.74
C ARG A 683 -49.95 7.89 -44.36
N ARG A 684 -51.03 7.95 -45.15
CA ARG A 684 -52.29 7.21 -44.97
C ARG A 684 -52.24 5.83 -45.65
N GLY A 685 -53.05 4.89 -45.16
CA GLY A 685 -53.33 3.58 -45.78
C GLY A 685 -53.66 2.54 -44.69
N ARG A 686 -54.86 2.45 -44.11
CA ARG A 686 -56.22 2.16 -44.65
C ARG A 686 -56.51 0.64 -44.66
N GLY A 687 -57.45 0.23 -43.80
CA GLY A 687 -58.00 -1.13 -43.68
C GLY A 687 -57.60 -1.82 -42.37
N GLY A 688 -58.50 -2.37 -41.54
CA GLY A 688 -59.97 -2.35 -41.57
C GLY A 688 -60.59 -3.64 -41.01
N ARG A 689 -61.65 -3.51 -40.19
CA ARG A 689 -62.42 -4.58 -39.49
C ARG A 689 -61.68 -5.22 -38.30
N GLY A 690 -62.33 -5.50 -37.15
CA GLY A 690 -63.68 -5.12 -36.71
C GLY A 690 -64.11 -5.83 -35.40
N ALA A 691 -65.15 -5.31 -34.73
CA ALA A 691 -65.95 -5.91 -33.62
C ALA A 691 -65.22 -6.24 -32.28
N ARG A 692 -65.65 -5.66 -31.14
CA ARG A 692 -66.60 -6.20 -30.11
C ARG A 692 -66.15 -7.54 -29.49
N GLY A 693 -66.17 -7.77 -28.17
CA GLY A 693 -66.59 -6.99 -26.99
C GLY A 693 -66.00 -7.63 -25.70
N SER A 694 -65.82 -6.89 -24.61
CA SER A 694 -66.77 -6.71 -23.48
C SER A 694 -66.76 -7.80 -22.38
N ARG A 695 -66.24 -7.40 -21.19
CA ARG A 695 -66.57 -7.81 -19.81
C ARG A 695 -66.25 -9.21 -19.25
N GLY A 696 -65.69 -9.18 -18.02
CA GLY A 696 -65.75 -10.25 -17.00
C GLY A 696 -64.64 -11.33 -17.11
N GLY A 697 -64.09 -11.88 -16.03
CA GLY A 697 -64.24 -11.53 -14.61
C GLY A 697 -63.98 -12.73 -13.66
N GLY A 698 -62.95 -12.66 -12.82
CA GLY A 698 -62.72 -13.56 -11.67
C GLY A 698 -62.18 -14.97 -11.98
N GLY A 699 -61.60 -15.62 -10.95
CA GLY A 699 -61.27 -17.05 -10.95
C GLY A 699 -59.80 -17.38 -10.64
N ARG A 700 -59.56 -18.18 -9.59
CA ARG A 700 -58.24 -18.72 -9.19
C ARG A 700 -57.97 -20.08 -9.85
N GLY A 701 -56.69 -20.43 -9.98
CA GLY A 701 -56.19 -21.80 -9.74
C GLY A 701 -55.62 -22.54 -10.96
N THR A 702 -54.38 -23.05 -10.79
CA THR A 702 -53.87 -24.37 -11.28
C THR A 702 -54.43 -24.87 -12.63
N GLU A 703 -53.70 -25.02 -13.74
CA GLU A 703 -52.26 -25.26 -13.96
C GLU A 703 -51.94 -25.04 -15.49
N GLU A 704 -50.84 -25.42 -16.17
CA GLU A 704 -49.70 -26.32 -15.92
C GLU A 704 -48.45 -25.95 -16.79
N ILE A 705 -47.36 -26.74 -16.66
CA ILE A 705 -46.25 -27.07 -17.60
C ILE A 705 -45.94 -26.14 -18.81
N ASN A 706 -44.71 -25.61 -18.85
CA ASN A 706 -43.75 -26.00 -19.90
C ASN A 706 -42.29 -25.91 -19.45
N ASN A 707 -41.67 -27.08 -19.31
CA ASN A 707 -40.28 -27.31 -18.94
C ASN A 707 -39.38 -27.36 -20.18
N ARG A 708 -38.12 -26.90 -20.08
CA ARG A 708 -36.88 -27.38 -20.77
C ARG A 708 -35.83 -26.25 -20.84
N PHE A 709 -34.56 -26.41 -20.47
CA PHE A 709 -33.83 -27.59 -19.96
C PHE A 709 -32.92 -27.21 -18.77
N ALA A 710 -32.88 -28.08 -17.77
CA ALA A 710 -31.77 -28.20 -16.84
C ALA A 710 -31.60 -29.69 -16.52
N LEU A 711 -30.45 -30.26 -16.88
CA LEU A 711 -29.76 -31.34 -16.16
C LEU A 711 -28.46 -31.69 -16.89
N LEU A 712 -27.37 -31.89 -16.14
CA LEU A 712 -26.53 -33.09 -16.15
C LEU A 712 -25.27 -32.80 -15.32
N MET A 713 -25.34 -33.16 -14.04
CA MET A 713 -24.19 -33.53 -13.22
C MET A 713 -24.70 -34.65 -12.31
N SER A 714 -24.25 -35.88 -12.57
CA SER A 714 -24.42 -37.03 -11.67
C SER A 714 -23.12 -37.25 -10.92
N GLU A 715 -23.24 -37.83 -9.72
CA GLU A 715 -22.15 -38.18 -8.83
C GLU A 715 -21.36 -39.38 -9.37
N GLU A 716 -20.04 -39.41 -9.13
CA GLU A 716 -19.30 -40.65 -8.93
C GLU A 716 -18.35 -40.44 -7.73
N GLU A 717 -18.62 -41.17 -6.65
CA GLU A 717 -17.68 -41.38 -5.55
C GLU A 717 -16.60 -42.39 -6.01
N PHE A 718 -15.36 -42.22 -5.56
CA PHE A 718 -14.39 -43.31 -5.50
C PHE A 718 -13.46 -43.12 -4.30
N ASP A 719 -13.29 -44.20 -3.54
CA ASP A 719 -12.56 -44.26 -2.28
C ASP A 719 -11.04 -44.50 -2.45
N ASP A 720 -10.36 -44.38 -1.30
CA ASP A 720 -9.14 -45.08 -0.86
C ASP A 720 -7.72 -44.65 -1.26
N GLU A 721 -6.91 -44.54 -0.18
CA GLU A 721 -5.46 -44.76 0.01
C GLU A 721 -4.42 -44.20 -1.00
N TYR A 722 -3.66 -43.17 -0.60
CA TYR A 722 -2.33 -43.33 0.07
C TYR A 722 -1.72 -41.98 0.53
#